data_AF-A0A6C0JWD7-F1
#
_entry.id   AF-A0A6C0JWD7-F1
#
_cell.length_a   1.000
_cell.length_b   1.000
_cell.length_c   1.000
_cell.angle_alpha   90.00
_cell.angle_beta   90.00
_cell.angle_gamma   90.00
#
_symmetry.space_group_name_H-M   'P 1'
#
loop_
_entity.id
_entity.type
_entity.pdbx_description
1 polymer ?
#
loop_
_entity_poly.entity_id
_entity_poly.type
_entity_poly.pdbx_seq_one_letter_code
_entity_poly.pdbx_strand_id
1 'polypeptide(L)'
;MQPNQTGLKQILQSYLENVRSSGRDGMTEMEIRFGTARGMRPINRIQYGDVIQRFLSAGFQLSDAKYLLRVNSNFTDSKSGSTRLSNIRAELSGLDAISEYCKHNTIDTFYTNGRASFIQKSSFTVNERQILPYDAPDFNMRASLSNEKDMGSTAMVRTMVSDWKDHKKIFRYMIRHTLTHPDFPLSVDVSIVKQSRQKGKYVEQSYTFTEAGLSKSPERYEIEIEMDNLKVGVGSKYSTTESLYIAVKKTILYVLSGLQGTNFPISYSEQFNILDYYMRMIWNDKYKEGQRIQPKHFIGPSSVSLQLNNVSEQNEDANYPNIRNAYTVTEKADGDRKLLMIADNGLIYLIDTNMRVQFTGAKTTNSDLFGSILDGEHILHNKEKVFINLYAAFDIYYLHRKDVRSLGFIGDEDSSGSFRLQLLNRLMHDLKSVSVTSSESPSPMRFEHKTFYSSSPTQSIFQASQFLLQRIDDDLFEYETDGLIFTPMTAGVGSNKIGVTTMPMKKTWEYSFKWKPPEFNTIDFMITIQRDLDGREDIKHIYHNGMDVNVSSQITQYKTLILRVGFDESLHGYVNPCLNVIEDVLPSTEDKDNEEGYKPMQFFPTNPADEQAGICHLMIEPAQGGTREMFTENREIIEDNTIVEFRYNMDKEVGWRWEPLRIRYDKTNELRNGGKNYGNAYHVANNNWHSIHNPVTQEMITTGNNIPTFTPDDDVYYNRVSNTTVTRSLRDFHNLYVKKKLIVSVSKPDDILIDYAVGMGGDFTKWIEARLKFVFGIDISRDNIENRLKGACARYLNYKKKYNRMPSALFIVGNSSVNIRDTNAIFTEKGKQITNAVFGKGPKESKTLGKGVYRHYGIAEDGFDVASIQFAMHYMFENITTLSNFLRNVSETVKVGGRFIGTCYDGSRVFNMLSSKSQDESIVLQEGTTKMWEVVKRYDKSEFPASEESLGYAVDIFMESIGKMFREYLVNFEYLDRLMHNFGFTLLSVKQANEIGLPHGIGTFHELYTLMYSDTERTPSIRSDYGLAYTMTEHEKTVSFLNNYFIYVKTHAVDAKSVSEEMIRNYPEQTNELPVKVSITAVESTVEPKQVPKSIKLKKKLKLVMENE
;
A
#
# COMPACT_ATOMS: atom_id res chain seq x y z
N MET A 1 20.88 -34.92 -12.61
CA MET A 1 20.86 -34.63 -14.07
C MET A 1 22.13 -33.88 -14.43
N GLN A 2 22.82 -34.25 -15.52
CA GLN A 2 24.11 -33.64 -15.89
C GLN A 2 23.97 -32.84 -17.19
N PRO A 3 24.60 -31.65 -17.32
CA PRO A 3 24.76 -31.00 -18.63
C PRO A 3 25.35 -32.00 -19.62
N ASN A 4 24.99 -31.90 -20.91
CA ASN A 4 25.38 -32.82 -21.97
C ASN A 4 26.90 -33.10 -21.89
N GLN A 5 27.26 -34.22 -21.24
CA GLN A 5 28.61 -34.44 -20.70
C GLN A 5 29.64 -34.43 -21.81
N THR A 6 29.23 -34.90 -22.99
CA THR A 6 30.05 -35.02 -24.19
C THR A 6 30.58 -33.67 -24.66
N GLY A 7 29.76 -32.61 -24.66
CA GLY A 7 30.17 -31.29 -25.18
C GLY A 7 31.16 -30.56 -24.27
N LEU A 8 30.93 -30.57 -22.96
CA LEU A 8 31.85 -29.95 -22.00
C LEU A 8 33.18 -30.73 -21.90
N LYS A 9 33.13 -32.08 -21.96
CA LYS A 9 34.36 -32.88 -21.97
C LYS A 9 35.18 -32.65 -23.24
N GLN A 10 34.54 -32.47 -24.40
CA GLN A 10 35.24 -32.15 -25.66
C GLN A 10 36.01 -30.84 -25.58
N ILE A 11 35.38 -29.76 -25.09
CA ILE A 11 36.08 -28.45 -24.99
C ILE A 11 37.20 -28.48 -23.94
N LEU A 12 37.01 -29.21 -22.82
CA LEU A 12 38.05 -29.43 -21.81
C LEU A 12 39.23 -30.25 -22.36
N GLN A 13 38.95 -31.24 -23.20
CA GLN A 13 40.00 -32.01 -23.86
C GLN A 13 40.81 -31.14 -24.81
N SER A 14 40.15 -30.35 -25.67
CA SER A 14 40.84 -29.41 -26.56
C SER A 14 41.67 -28.38 -25.80
N TYR A 15 41.19 -27.92 -24.64
CA TYR A 15 41.96 -27.06 -23.74
C TYR A 15 43.22 -27.74 -23.22
N LEU A 16 43.11 -28.95 -22.63
CA LEU A 16 44.25 -29.67 -22.06
C LEU A 16 45.33 -30.03 -23.10
N GLU A 17 44.92 -30.39 -24.31
CA GLU A 17 45.83 -30.67 -25.43
C GLU A 17 46.63 -29.42 -25.86
N ASN A 18 46.14 -28.22 -25.55
CA ASN A 18 46.68 -26.94 -26.03
C ASN A 18 47.00 -25.92 -24.90
N VAL A 19 47.02 -26.34 -23.63
CA VAL A 19 47.28 -25.40 -22.52
C VAL A 19 48.74 -24.93 -22.48
N ARG A 20 49.65 -25.73 -23.07
CA ARG A 20 51.10 -25.44 -23.15
C ARG A 20 51.59 -25.02 -24.53
N SER A 21 50.70 -24.85 -25.52
CA SER A 21 51.08 -24.25 -26.80
C SER A 21 51.20 -22.73 -26.68
N SER A 22 52.07 -22.27 -25.77
CA SER A 22 52.44 -20.85 -25.62
C SER A 22 53.42 -20.51 -26.75
N GLY A 23 52.92 -19.86 -27.80
CA GLY A 23 53.71 -19.47 -28.99
C GLY A 23 53.43 -18.02 -29.44
N ARG A 24 53.74 -17.70 -30.72
CA ARG A 24 53.46 -16.39 -31.34
C ARG A 24 51.97 -15.98 -31.34
N ASP A 25 51.07 -16.91 -31.02
CA ASP A 25 49.61 -16.79 -31.18
C ASP A 25 48.85 -16.44 -29.89
N GLY A 26 49.54 -16.22 -28.76
CA GLY A 26 48.96 -15.81 -27.48
C GLY A 26 48.88 -16.94 -26.45
N MET A 27 48.29 -16.65 -25.29
CA MET A 27 47.96 -17.66 -24.27
C MET A 27 46.54 -18.17 -24.45
N THR A 28 46.37 -19.48 -24.39
CA THR A 28 45.05 -20.12 -24.36
C THR A 28 44.35 -19.80 -23.05
N GLU A 29 43.10 -19.36 -23.14
CA GLU A 29 42.24 -19.02 -22.00
C GLU A 29 40.96 -19.85 -22.11
N MET A 30 40.57 -20.49 -21.00
CA MET A 30 39.31 -21.22 -20.89
C MET A 30 38.42 -20.60 -19.81
N GLU A 31 37.27 -20.11 -20.23
CA GLU A 31 36.28 -19.46 -19.36
C GLU A 31 34.92 -20.16 -19.45
N ILE A 32 34.22 -20.27 -18.33
CA ILE A 32 32.81 -20.67 -18.26
C ILE A 32 32.02 -19.51 -17.67
N ARG A 33 31.14 -18.93 -18.47
CA ARG A 33 30.38 -17.73 -18.11
C ARG A 33 28.92 -18.05 -17.89
N PHE A 34 28.34 -17.43 -16.87
CA PHE A 34 26.93 -17.58 -16.53
C PHE A 34 26.13 -16.33 -16.90
N GLY A 35 24.88 -16.49 -17.34
CA GLY A 35 24.03 -15.35 -17.76
C GLY A 35 24.31 -14.82 -19.17
N THR A 36 25.24 -15.44 -19.91
CA THR A 36 25.71 -14.95 -21.22
C THR A 36 25.22 -15.79 -22.41
N ALA A 37 24.54 -16.91 -22.17
CA ALA A 37 24.00 -17.76 -23.23
C ALA A 37 22.78 -17.11 -23.91
N ARG A 38 22.60 -17.39 -25.21
CA ARG A 38 21.56 -16.73 -26.02
C ARG A 38 20.16 -17.05 -25.48
N GLY A 39 19.37 -16.01 -25.18
CA GLY A 39 17.99 -16.15 -24.69
C GLY A 39 17.85 -16.32 -23.17
N MET A 40 18.95 -16.23 -22.41
CA MET A 40 18.94 -16.46 -20.97
C MET A 40 18.73 -15.20 -20.14
N ARG A 41 18.30 -15.40 -18.89
CA ARG A 41 18.07 -14.32 -17.92
C ARG A 41 19.41 -13.80 -17.36
N PRO A 42 19.59 -12.48 -17.26
CA PRO A 42 20.75 -11.90 -16.59
C PRO A 42 20.72 -12.24 -15.09
N ILE A 43 21.90 -12.25 -14.48
CA ILE A 43 22.07 -12.48 -13.04
C ILE A 43 21.69 -11.19 -12.32
N ASN A 44 20.87 -11.29 -11.27
CA ASN A 44 20.53 -10.16 -10.42
C ASN A 44 21.44 -10.09 -9.17
N ARG A 45 21.36 -8.97 -8.45
CA ARG A 45 22.20 -8.71 -7.25
C ARG A 45 22.05 -9.76 -6.15
N ILE A 46 20.84 -10.26 -5.93
CA ILE A 46 20.56 -11.28 -4.89
C ILE A 46 21.28 -12.57 -5.28
N GLN A 47 21.06 -13.05 -6.50
CA GLN A 47 21.73 -14.25 -7.02
C GLN A 47 23.25 -14.12 -7.03
N TYR A 48 23.77 -12.93 -7.36
CA TYR A 48 25.21 -12.63 -7.28
C TYR A 48 25.74 -12.80 -5.85
N GLY A 49 25.06 -12.23 -4.86
CA GLY A 49 25.39 -12.40 -3.44
C GLY A 49 25.30 -13.86 -2.98
N ASP A 50 24.23 -14.56 -3.34
CA ASP A 50 24.00 -15.96 -2.97
C ASP A 50 25.10 -16.89 -3.50
N VAL A 51 25.60 -16.62 -4.72
CA VAL A 51 26.74 -17.37 -5.27
C VAL A 51 28.00 -17.12 -4.44
N ILE A 52 28.31 -15.88 -4.08
CA ILE A 52 29.48 -15.56 -3.25
C ILE A 52 29.38 -16.30 -1.91
N GLN A 53 28.24 -16.19 -1.22
CA GLN A 53 28.02 -16.86 0.06
C GLN A 53 28.15 -18.39 -0.07
N ARG A 54 27.68 -18.97 -1.18
CA ARG A 54 27.82 -20.41 -1.43
C ARG A 54 29.27 -20.86 -1.59
N PHE A 55 30.11 -20.03 -2.23
CA PHE A 55 31.53 -20.31 -2.37
C PHE A 55 32.29 -20.15 -1.07
N LEU A 56 32.00 -19.10 -0.29
CA LEU A 56 32.57 -18.89 1.04
C LEU A 56 32.25 -20.08 1.97
N SER A 57 31.00 -20.56 1.98
CA SER A 57 30.62 -21.76 2.75
C SER A 57 31.24 -23.05 2.23
N ALA A 58 31.75 -23.07 0.99
CA ALA A 58 32.54 -24.17 0.43
C ALA A 58 34.05 -24.05 0.67
N GLY A 59 34.50 -23.05 1.45
CA GLY A 59 35.90 -22.84 1.82
C GLY A 59 36.73 -22.02 0.81
N PHE A 60 36.09 -21.39 -0.18
CA PHE A 60 36.80 -20.48 -1.09
C PHE A 60 37.13 -19.16 -0.37
N GLN A 61 38.25 -18.55 -0.75
CA GLN A 61 38.71 -17.26 -0.24
C GLN A 61 38.41 -16.17 -1.28
N LEU A 62 37.79 -15.09 -0.83
CA LEU A 62 37.45 -13.92 -1.64
C LEU A 62 38.62 -12.92 -1.63
N SER A 63 39.06 -12.48 -2.80
CA SER A 63 40.09 -11.44 -2.91
C SER A 63 39.53 -10.03 -2.66
N ASP A 64 40.43 -9.09 -2.38
CA ASP A 64 40.13 -7.66 -2.42
C ASP A 64 39.54 -7.24 -3.78
N ALA A 65 38.74 -6.17 -3.75
CA ALA A 65 38.11 -5.62 -4.93
C ALA A 65 39.15 -5.08 -5.92
N LYS A 66 39.15 -5.60 -7.15
CA LYS A 66 39.92 -5.05 -8.27
C LYS A 66 39.03 -4.15 -9.11
N TYR A 67 39.42 -2.89 -9.22
CA TYR A 67 38.75 -1.90 -10.05
C TYR A 67 39.41 -1.85 -11.43
N LEU A 68 38.64 -2.13 -12.47
CA LEU A 68 39.14 -2.19 -13.85
C LEU A 68 38.31 -1.29 -14.76
N LEU A 69 38.98 -0.55 -15.65
CA LEU A 69 38.36 0.14 -16.77
C LEU A 69 38.86 -0.46 -18.08
N ARG A 70 37.95 -1.11 -18.80
CA ARG A 70 38.18 -1.68 -20.12
C ARG A 70 37.66 -0.73 -21.19
N VAL A 71 38.51 -0.41 -22.16
CA VAL A 71 38.20 0.55 -23.22
C VAL A 71 38.49 -0.05 -24.60
N ASN A 72 37.48 -0.12 -25.44
CA ASN A 72 37.62 -0.48 -26.86
C ASN A 72 37.51 0.80 -27.70
N SER A 73 38.61 1.20 -28.34
CA SER A 73 38.64 2.35 -29.24
C SER A 73 38.35 1.93 -30.68
N ASN A 74 37.74 2.83 -31.45
CA ASN A 74 37.76 2.72 -32.90
C ASN A 74 39.16 3.02 -33.45
N PHE A 75 39.39 2.57 -34.68
CA PHE A 75 40.50 2.99 -35.52
C PHE A 75 39.99 3.23 -36.94
N THR A 76 40.72 4.04 -37.70
CA THR A 76 40.45 4.25 -39.13
C THR A 76 41.25 3.26 -39.94
N ASP A 77 40.57 2.40 -40.70
CA ASP A 77 41.25 1.44 -41.57
C ASP A 77 41.88 2.16 -42.76
N SER A 78 43.22 2.21 -42.78
CA SER A 78 44.03 2.82 -43.83
C SER A 78 43.69 2.35 -45.27
N LYS A 79 43.12 1.15 -45.45
CA LYS A 79 42.76 0.62 -46.77
C LYS A 79 41.36 1.01 -47.23
N SER A 80 40.40 1.17 -46.32
CA SER A 80 38.99 1.43 -46.65
C SER A 80 38.51 2.83 -46.29
N GLY A 81 39.29 3.60 -45.52
CA GLY A 81 38.89 4.89 -44.96
C GLY A 81 37.74 4.80 -43.94
N SER A 82 37.26 3.59 -43.66
CA SER A 82 36.13 3.36 -42.75
C SER A 82 36.60 3.23 -41.31
N THR A 83 35.90 3.92 -40.41
CA THR A 83 36.13 3.78 -38.96
C THR A 83 35.51 2.47 -38.47
N ARG A 84 36.30 1.62 -37.83
CA ARG A 84 35.87 0.33 -37.28
C ARG A 84 36.29 0.19 -35.83
N LEU A 85 35.54 -0.60 -35.07
CA LEU A 85 35.91 -0.90 -33.68
C LEU A 85 37.14 -1.81 -33.66
N SER A 86 38.13 -1.48 -32.84
CA SER A 86 39.32 -2.32 -32.68
C SER A 86 38.99 -3.60 -31.90
N ASN A 87 39.65 -4.69 -32.28
CA ASN A 87 39.67 -5.94 -31.51
C ASN A 87 40.74 -5.93 -30.40
N ILE A 88 41.48 -4.82 -30.24
CA ILE A 88 42.39 -4.56 -29.13
C ILE A 88 41.63 -3.80 -28.04
N ARG A 89 41.72 -4.28 -26.80
CA ARG A 89 41.13 -3.67 -25.61
C ARG A 89 42.23 -3.10 -24.74
N ALA A 90 42.13 -1.82 -24.39
CA ALA A 90 42.96 -1.25 -23.34
C ALA A 90 42.33 -1.54 -21.98
N GLU A 91 43.15 -1.89 -20.98
CA GLU A 91 42.71 -2.16 -19.62
C GLU A 91 43.56 -1.35 -18.63
N LEU A 92 42.88 -0.57 -17.80
CA LEU A 92 43.45 0.19 -16.69
C LEU A 92 43.01 -0.46 -15.38
N SER A 93 43.92 -0.58 -14.43
CA SER A 93 43.66 -1.17 -13.11
C SER A 93 43.96 -0.17 -11.99
N GLY A 94 43.07 -0.12 -10.99
CA GLY A 94 43.16 0.77 -9.84
C GLY A 94 42.26 2.01 -9.93
N LEU A 95 41.62 2.36 -8.81
CA LEU A 95 40.73 3.53 -8.72
C LEU A 95 41.45 4.85 -9.03
N ASP A 96 42.72 4.95 -8.64
CA ASP A 96 43.59 6.11 -8.89
C ASP A 96 43.81 6.31 -10.39
N ALA A 97 44.23 5.26 -11.10
CA ALA A 97 44.48 5.32 -12.54
C ALA A 97 43.19 5.59 -13.34
N ILE A 98 42.07 4.99 -12.91
CA ILE A 98 40.75 5.22 -13.53
C ILE A 98 40.29 6.67 -13.30
N SER A 99 40.43 7.19 -12.08
CA SER A 99 40.07 8.57 -11.74
C SER A 99 40.90 9.58 -12.53
N GLU A 100 42.20 9.34 -12.65
CA GLU A 100 43.11 10.17 -13.45
C GLU A 100 42.76 10.13 -14.95
N TYR A 101 42.49 8.93 -15.49
CA TYR A 101 42.02 8.78 -16.87
C TYR A 101 40.72 9.55 -17.13
N CYS A 102 39.76 9.50 -16.21
CA CYS A 102 38.49 10.21 -16.33
C CYS A 102 38.65 11.74 -16.36
N LYS A 103 39.72 12.29 -15.76
CA LYS A 103 40.02 13.74 -15.79
C LYS A 103 40.64 14.19 -17.10
N HIS A 104 41.56 13.40 -17.67
CA HIS A 104 42.39 13.83 -18.80
C HIS A 104 42.00 13.22 -20.15
N ASN A 105 41.30 12.09 -20.14
CA ASN A 105 40.88 11.32 -21.32
C ASN A 105 42.05 10.99 -22.28
N THR A 106 43.27 10.85 -21.76
CA THR A 106 44.47 10.38 -22.46
C THR A 106 44.91 9.04 -21.89
N ILE A 107 45.50 8.19 -22.73
CA ILE A 107 46.06 6.90 -22.29
C ILE A 107 47.60 6.83 -22.35
N ASP A 108 48.25 7.87 -22.89
CA ASP A 108 49.69 7.87 -23.17
C ASP A 108 50.53 7.71 -21.91
N THR A 109 50.21 8.46 -20.85
CA THR A 109 50.93 8.43 -19.56
C THR A 109 50.84 7.06 -18.90
N PHE A 110 49.70 6.38 -19.03
CA PHE A 110 49.49 5.03 -18.51
C PHE A 110 50.21 3.98 -19.37
N TYR A 111 50.27 4.20 -20.68
CA TYR A 111 51.02 3.34 -21.61
C TYR A 111 52.53 3.41 -21.33
N THR A 112 53.11 4.61 -21.21
CA THR A 112 54.56 4.78 -20.97
C THR A 112 55.01 4.25 -19.62
N ASN A 113 54.15 4.36 -18.60
CA ASN A 113 54.47 3.94 -17.23
C ASN A 113 54.04 2.49 -16.93
N GLY A 114 53.59 1.74 -17.95
CA GLY A 114 53.19 0.34 -17.81
C GLY A 114 51.92 0.11 -16.97
N ARG A 115 51.10 1.14 -16.75
CA ARG A 115 49.83 1.07 -15.99
C ARG A 115 48.61 0.77 -16.88
N ALA A 116 48.79 0.69 -18.19
CA ALA A 116 47.78 0.25 -19.16
C ALA A 116 48.25 -1.00 -19.90
N SER A 117 47.41 -2.04 -19.96
CA SER A 117 47.65 -3.23 -20.78
C SER A 117 46.78 -3.20 -22.04
N PHE A 118 47.29 -3.75 -23.14
CA PHE A 118 46.59 -3.79 -24.43
C PHE A 118 46.45 -5.24 -24.87
N ILE A 119 45.24 -5.79 -24.77
CA ILE A 119 44.99 -7.22 -24.98
C ILE A 119 44.14 -7.39 -26.23
N GLN A 120 44.56 -8.28 -27.13
CA GLN A 120 43.75 -8.75 -28.26
C GLN A 120 43.22 -10.15 -27.93
N LYS A 121 41.89 -10.30 -27.89
CA LYS A 121 41.21 -11.58 -27.68
C LYS A 121 40.70 -12.10 -29.02
N SER A 122 41.14 -13.27 -29.44
CA SER A 122 40.72 -13.93 -30.69
C SER A 122 40.09 -15.29 -30.42
N SER A 123 39.26 -15.77 -31.35
CA SER A 123 38.69 -17.12 -31.27
C SER A 123 39.78 -18.17 -31.36
N PHE A 124 39.64 -19.25 -30.57
CA PHE A 124 40.57 -20.36 -30.59
C PHE A 124 40.39 -21.22 -31.86
N THR A 125 41.49 -21.56 -32.53
CA THR A 125 41.51 -22.36 -33.76
C THR A 125 42.50 -23.51 -33.66
N VAL A 126 42.09 -24.71 -34.04
CA VAL A 126 42.95 -25.90 -34.17
C VAL A 126 42.95 -26.33 -35.63
N ASN A 127 44.12 -26.45 -36.26
CA ASN A 127 44.26 -26.82 -37.68
C ASN A 127 43.36 -25.98 -38.61
N GLU A 128 43.40 -24.65 -38.46
CA GLU A 128 42.60 -23.67 -39.21
C GLU A 128 41.06 -23.78 -39.03
N ARG A 129 40.58 -24.64 -38.12
CA ARG A 129 39.16 -24.73 -37.75
C ARG A 129 38.92 -24.07 -36.40
N GLN A 130 37.94 -23.17 -36.36
CA GLN A 130 37.50 -22.53 -35.13
C GLN A 130 36.80 -23.52 -34.21
N ILE A 131 37.24 -23.57 -32.95
CA ILE A 131 36.52 -24.30 -31.90
C ILE A 131 35.35 -23.43 -31.44
N LEU A 132 34.13 -23.93 -31.66
CA LEU A 132 32.91 -23.22 -31.27
C LEU A 132 32.69 -23.31 -29.76
N PRO A 133 32.12 -22.27 -29.11
CA PRO A 133 31.72 -22.34 -27.71
C PRO A 133 30.70 -23.46 -27.46
N TYR A 134 30.76 -24.06 -26.28
CA TYR A 134 29.74 -24.98 -25.80
C TYR A 134 28.66 -24.21 -25.02
N ASP A 135 27.45 -24.15 -25.57
CA ASP A 135 26.28 -23.54 -24.94
C ASP A 135 25.46 -24.59 -24.20
N ALA A 136 25.18 -24.34 -22.91
CA ALA A 136 24.25 -25.13 -22.11
C ALA A 136 23.15 -24.21 -21.55
N PRO A 137 22.14 -23.87 -22.37
CA PRO A 137 21.07 -22.95 -21.98
C PRO A 137 20.28 -23.47 -20.78
N ASP A 138 20.10 -24.79 -20.65
CA ASP A 138 19.46 -25.43 -19.50
C ASP A 138 20.12 -25.13 -18.15
N PHE A 139 21.36 -24.65 -18.15
CA PHE A 139 22.12 -24.29 -16.95
C PHE A 139 22.61 -22.84 -16.97
N ASN A 140 22.10 -22.01 -17.89
CA ASN A 140 22.52 -20.62 -18.06
C ASN A 140 24.04 -20.43 -18.18
N MET A 141 24.73 -21.35 -18.86
CA MET A 141 26.19 -21.31 -18.97
C MET A 141 26.68 -21.46 -20.41
N ARG A 142 27.84 -20.84 -20.68
CA ARG A 142 28.62 -20.98 -21.92
C ARG A 142 30.07 -21.23 -21.56
N ALA A 143 30.65 -22.30 -22.09
CA ALA A 143 32.10 -22.54 -22.03
C ALA A 143 32.74 -22.09 -23.35
N SER A 144 33.82 -21.31 -23.28
CA SER A 144 34.53 -20.82 -24.46
C SER A 144 36.04 -20.96 -24.32
N LEU A 145 36.69 -21.17 -25.46
CA LEU A 145 38.14 -21.09 -25.62
C LEU A 145 38.51 -19.86 -26.45
N SER A 146 39.49 -19.13 -25.97
CA SER A 146 40.05 -17.94 -26.60
C SER A 146 41.56 -17.94 -26.54
N ASN A 147 42.19 -17.16 -27.42
CA ASN A 147 43.58 -16.78 -27.28
C ASN A 147 43.63 -15.31 -26.87
N GLU A 148 44.37 -15.02 -25.81
CA GLU A 148 44.71 -13.65 -25.41
C GLU A 148 46.16 -13.35 -25.76
N LYS A 149 46.36 -12.25 -26.50
CA LYS A 149 47.68 -11.78 -26.92
C LYS A 149 47.93 -10.37 -26.41
N ASP A 150 49.04 -10.18 -25.73
CA ASP A 150 49.53 -8.85 -25.37
C ASP A 150 50.03 -8.12 -26.63
N MET A 151 49.47 -6.94 -26.86
CA MET A 151 49.74 -6.09 -28.02
C MET A 151 50.51 -4.82 -27.65
N GLY A 152 50.89 -4.63 -26.39
CA GLY A 152 51.47 -3.37 -25.88
C GLY A 152 52.68 -2.88 -26.66
N SER A 153 53.49 -3.77 -27.24
CA SER A 153 54.71 -3.42 -27.99
C SER A 153 54.50 -3.19 -29.50
N THR A 154 53.26 -3.31 -30.00
CA THR A 154 52.98 -3.25 -31.45
C THR A 154 52.86 -1.82 -31.99
N ALA A 155 53.18 -1.63 -33.28
CA ALA A 155 53.02 -0.34 -33.96
C ALA A 155 51.56 0.14 -33.97
N MET A 156 50.60 -0.79 -34.06
CA MET A 156 49.16 -0.48 -34.02
C MET A 156 48.72 0.14 -32.69
N VAL A 157 49.24 -0.36 -31.56
CA VAL A 157 48.96 0.22 -30.24
C VAL A 157 49.58 1.61 -30.12
N ARG A 158 50.81 1.83 -30.62
CA ARG A 158 51.42 3.17 -30.61
C ARG A 158 50.58 4.23 -31.34
N THR A 159 50.03 3.89 -32.51
CA THR A 159 49.11 4.78 -33.25
C THR A 159 47.77 4.95 -32.52
N MET A 160 47.23 3.88 -31.93
CA MET A 160 46.01 3.98 -31.13
C MET A 160 46.19 4.92 -29.92
N VAL A 161 47.36 4.89 -29.27
CA VAL A 161 47.69 5.75 -28.13
C VAL A 161 47.85 7.21 -28.58
N SER A 162 48.52 7.50 -29.71
CA SER A 162 48.70 8.86 -30.20
C SER A 162 47.37 9.54 -30.55
N ASP A 163 46.47 8.79 -31.18
CA ASP A 163 45.22 9.33 -31.72
C ASP A 163 44.03 9.01 -30.79
N TRP A 164 44.30 8.71 -29.51
CA TRP A 164 43.30 8.20 -28.57
C TRP A 164 42.13 9.18 -28.39
N LYS A 165 42.39 10.49 -28.38
CA LYS A 165 41.36 11.53 -28.22
C LYS A 165 40.41 11.65 -29.41
N ASP A 166 40.90 11.33 -30.61
CA ASP A 166 40.17 11.56 -31.87
C ASP A 166 39.18 10.44 -32.20
N HIS A 167 39.27 9.32 -31.49
CA HIS A 167 38.43 8.16 -31.72
C HIS A 167 37.33 8.02 -30.66
N LYS A 168 36.14 7.59 -31.11
CA LYS A 168 35.07 7.14 -30.20
C LYS A 168 35.44 5.80 -29.57
N LYS A 169 34.95 5.59 -28.35
CA LYS A 169 35.30 4.48 -27.47
C LYS A 169 34.04 3.86 -26.88
N ILE A 170 34.17 2.59 -26.52
CA ILE A 170 33.22 1.88 -25.66
C ILE A 170 33.91 1.66 -24.33
N PHE A 171 33.27 2.15 -23.26
CA PHE A 171 33.73 2.03 -21.89
C PHE A 171 32.99 0.91 -21.16
N ARG A 172 33.75 0.11 -20.41
CA ARG A 172 33.25 -0.89 -19.47
C ARG A 172 34.04 -0.77 -18.17
N TYR A 173 33.40 -0.18 -17.16
CA TYR A 173 33.91 -0.13 -15.80
C TYR A 173 33.44 -1.37 -15.04
N MET A 174 34.34 -1.99 -14.29
CA MET A 174 34.01 -3.19 -13.53
C MET A 174 34.73 -3.24 -12.19
N ILE A 175 34.02 -3.76 -11.19
CA ILE A 175 34.54 -4.11 -9.88
C ILE A 175 34.53 -5.64 -9.82
N ARG A 176 35.70 -6.26 -9.69
CA ARG A 176 35.86 -7.71 -9.73
C ARG A 176 36.43 -8.21 -8.41
N HIS A 177 35.80 -9.23 -7.85
CA HIS A 177 36.41 -10.07 -6.84
C HIS A 177 36.70 -11.45 -7.43
N THR A 178 37.76 -12.08 -6.97
CA THR A 178 38.14 -13.43 -7.40
C THR A 178 38.06 -14.36 -6.20
N LEU A 179 37.33 -15.47 -6.36
CA LEU A 179 37.23 -16.55 -5.40
C LEU A 179 38.22 -17.65 -5.79
N THR A 180 39.08 -18.05 -4.84
CA THR A 180 40.08 -19.10 -5.05
C THR A 180 40.02 -20.16 -3.97
N HIS A 181 40.46 -21.37 -4.30
CA HIS A 181 40.56 -22.47 -3.35
C HIS A 181 41.84 -23.27 -3.61
N PRO A 182 42.64 -23.65 -2.59
CA PRO A 182 43.91 -24.34 -2.78
C PRO A 182 43.80 -25.64 -3.59
N ASP A 183 42.75 -26.41 -3.35
CA ASP A 183 42.53 -27.70 -4.02
C ASP A 183 42.04 -27.60 -5.47
N PHE A 184 41.55 -26.45 -5.94
CA PHE A 184 40.93 -26.33 -7.27
C PHE A 184 41.90 -25.69 -8.28
N PRO A 185 41.91 -26.15 -9.56
CA PRO A 185 42.80 -25.60 -10.60
C PRO A 185 42.14 -24.44 -11.36
N LEU A 186 41.29 -23.67 -10.68
CA LEU A 186 40.45 -22.64 -11.27
C LEU A 186 40.20 -21.53 -10.27
N SER A 187 39.73 -20.40 -10.78
CA SER A 187 39.24 -19.28 -10.00
C SER A 187 37.84 -18.90 -10.46
N VAL A 188 37.08 -18.23 -9.60
CA VAL A 188 35.74 -17.74 -9.93
C VAL A 188 35.70 -16.24 -9.78
N ASP A 189 35.57 -15.56 -10.90
CA ASP A 189 35.47 -14.11 -10.96
C ASP A 189 34.00 -13.68 -10.87
N VAL A 190 33.71 -12.85 -9.87
CA VAL A 190 32.40 -12.27 -9.62
C VAL A 190 32.51 -10.76 -9.81
N SER A 191 31.91 -10.24 -10.89
CA SER A 191 32.08 -8.85 -11.33
C SER A 191 30.78 -8.05 -11.31
N ILE A 192 30.85 -6.81 -10.84
CA ILE A 192 29.81 -5.78 -11.02
C ILE A 192 30.27 -4.87 -12.15
N VAL A 193 29.45 -4.74 -13.20
CA VAL A 193 29.82 -4.07 -14.44
C VAL A 193 28.87 -2.92 -14.77
N LYS A 194 29.43 -1.75 -15.05
CA LYS A 194 28.74 -0.61 -15.68
C LYS A 194 29.38 -0.38 -17.05
N GLN A 195 28.56 -0.36 -18.09
CA GLN A 195 29.04 -0.20 -19.46
C GLN A 195 28.29 0.90 -20.21
N SER A 196 28.86 1.29 -21.35
CA SER A 196 28.25 2.22 -22.29
C SER A 196 26.85 1.73 -22.72
N ARG A 197 25.92 2.66 -22.93
CA ARG A 197 24.50 2.35 -23.20
C ARG A 197 24.35 1.48 -24.45
N GLN A 198 23.36 0.60 -24.43
CA GLN A 198 23.12 -0.36 -25.51
C GLN A 198 21.83 0.03 -26.24
N LYS A 199 21.88 0.21 -27.56
CA LYS A 199 20.74 0.44 -28.46
C LYS A 199 20.56 -0.77 -29.35
N GLY A 200 19.67 -1.69 -28.95
CA GLY A 200 19.50 -2.98 -29.62
C GLY A 200 20.78 -3.82 -29.56
N LYS A 201 21.32 -4.19 -30.72
CA LYS A 201 22.58 -4.96 -30.83
C LYS A 201 23.85 -4.10 -30.73
N TYR A 202 23.73 -2.78 -30.79
CA TYR A 202 24.86 -1.86 -30.84
C TYR A 202 25.12 -1.22 -29.47
N VAL A 203 26.39 -1.09 -29.11
CA VAL A 203 26.81 -0.32 -27.93
C VAL A 203 27.16 1.08 -28.38
N GLU A 204 26.62 2.08 -27.70
CA GLU A 204 26.84 3.50 -27.99
C GLU A 204 28.31 3.86 -27.74
N GLN A 205 28.88 4.62 -28.66
CA GLN A 205 30.29 5.00 -28.64
C GLN A 205 30.40 6.49 -28.34
N SER A 206 31.35 6.86 -27.48
CA SER A 206 31.53 8.23 -26.97
C SER A 206 33.00 8.62 -26.93
N TYR A 207 33.32 9.91 -26.89
CA TYR A 207 34.72 10.34 -26.85
C TYR A 207 35.32 10.23 -25.45
N THR A 208 34.49 10.47 -24.43
CA THR A 208 34.88 10.54 -23.02
C THR A 208 34.07 9.60 -22.13
N PHE A 209 34.64 9.23 -20.98
CA PHE A 209 33.96 8.41 -19.96
C PHE A 209 32.66 9.08 -19.45
N THR A 210 32.68 10.41 -19.28
CA THR A 210 31.55 11.19 -18.77
C THR A 210 30.38 11.20 -19.75
N GLU A 211 30.64 11.43 -21.04
CA GLU A 211 29.62 11.37 -22.11
C GLU A 211 28.95 10.00 -22.21
N ALA A 212 29.72 8.93 -21.98
CA ALA A 212 29.20 7.57 -21.99
C ALA A 212 28.12 7.32 -20.90
N GLY A 213 28.07 8.19 -19.88
CA GLY A 213 27.03 8.18 -18.85
C GLY A 213 27.07 6.96 -17.94
N LEU A 214 28.24 6.32 -17.75
CA LEU A 214 28.38 5.07 -16.99
C LEU A 214 27.91 5.19 -15.54
N SER A 215 28.01 6.37 -14.92
CA SER A 215 27.51 6.62 -13.55
C SER A 215 26.00 6.38 -13.43
N LYS A 216 25.24 6.61 -14.51
CA LYS A 216 23.79 6.41 -14.60
C LYS A 216 23.41 5.09 -15.28
N SER A 217 24.38 4.28 -15.69
CA SER A 217 24.11 2.97 -16.29
C SER A 217 23.73 1.95 -15.22
N PRO A 218 22.74 1.09 -15.47
CA PRO A 218 22.39 0.03 -14.54
C PRO A 218 23.54 -0.95 -14.35
N GLU A 219 23.70 -1.45 -13.13
CA GLU A 219 24.67 -2.49 -12.81
C GLU A 219 24.29 -3.82 -13.48
N ARG A 220 25.29 -4.51 -14.01
CA ARG A 220 25.20 -5.89 -14.48
C ARG A 220 26.08 -6.77 -13.62
N TYR A 221 25.60 -7.95 -13.28
CA TYR A 221 26.34 -8.91 -12.47
C TYR A 221 26.80 -10.06 -13.36
N GLU A 222 28.09 -10.37 -13.29
CA GLU A 222 28.74 -11.39 -14.11
C GLU A 222 29.48 -12.39 -13.21
N ILE A 223 29.38 -13.67 -13.57
CA ILE A 223 30.04 -14.77 -12.88
C ILE A 223 30.76 -15.60 -13.92
N GLU A 224 32.07 -15.75 -13.76
CA GLU A 224 32.97 -16.41 -14.70
C GLU A 224 33.86 -17.40 -13.94
N ILE A 225 33.96 -18.65 -14.40
CA ILE A 225 34.94 -19.61 -13.92
C ILE A 225 36.10 -19.59 -14.90
N GLU A 226 37.30 -19.31 -14.43
CA GLU A 226 38.52 -19.21 -15.23
C GLU A 226 39.51 -20.31 -14.83
N MET A 227 40.02 -21.06 -15.82
CA MET A 227 41.00 -22.13 -15.56
C MET A 227 42.39 -21.56 -15.31
N ASP A 228 43.11 -22.10 -14.34
CA ASP A 228 44.50 -21.73 -14.05
C ASP A 228 45.46 -22.60 -14.88
N ASN A 229 46.04 -22.02 -15.94
CA ASN A 229 46.98 -22.67 -16.83
C ASN A 229 48.19 -23.29 -16.11
N LEU A 230 48.58 -22.78 -14.94
CA LEU A 230 49.74 -23.28 -14.17
C LEU A 230 49.40 -24.54 -13.34
N LYS A 231 48.11 -24.78 -13.07
CA LYS A 231 47.64 -25.89 -12.21
C LYS A 231 47.08 -27.08 -13.00
N VAL A 232 47.12 -27.04 -14.33
CA VAL A 232 46.57 -28.08 -15.21
C VAL A 232 47.62 -28.64 -16.18
N GLY A 233 47.31 -29.78 -16.80
CA GLY A 233 48.18 -30.42 -17.78
C GLY A 233 49.25 -31.35 -17.18
N VAL A 234 50.20 -31.79 -18.01
CA VAL A 234 51.17 -32.87 -17.68
C VAL A 234 51.98 -32.53 -16.43
N GLY A 235 51.97 -33.42 -15.43
CA GLY A 235 52.66 -33.24 -14.15
C GLY A 235 51.81 -32.60 -13.05
N SER A 236 50.57 -32.20 -13.35
CA SER A 236 49.59 -31.75 -12.35
C SER A 236 48.61 -32.87 -11.93
N LYS A 237 47.91 -32.66 -10.81
CA LYS A 237 46.76 -33.50 -10.38
C LYS A 237 45.62 -33.47 -11.41
N TYR A 238 45.59 -32.47 -12.28
CA TYR A 238 44.56 -32.21 -13.28
C TYR A 238 45.11 -32.38 -14.70
N SER A 239 45.82 -33.50 -14.92
CA SER A 239 46.47 -33.84 -16.19
C SER A 239 45.56 -34.58 -17.18
N THR A 240 44.38 -35.03 -16.74
CA THR A 240 43.42 -35.76 -17.57
C THR A 240 42.10 -35.01 -17.67
N THR A 241 41.37 -35.17 -18.78
CA THR A 241 40.05 -34.57 -18.97
C THR A 241 39.08 -34.94 -17.85
N GLU A 242 39.13 -36.17 -17.34
CA GLU A 242 38.21 -36.62 -16.28
C GLU A 242 38.49 -35.94 -14.93
N SER A 243 39.77 -35.86 -14.53
CA SER A 243 40.16 -35.20 -13.27
C SER A 243 39.80 -33.71 -13.29
N LEU A 244 40.05 -33.02 -14.41
CA LEU A 244 39.67 -31.61 -14.58
C LEU A 244 38.14 -31.45 -14.63
N TYR A 245 37.43 -32.32 -15.36
CA TYR A 245 35.96 -32.29 -15.46
C TYR A 245 35.29 -32.41 -14.09
N ILE A 246 35.80 -33.27 -13.19
CA ILE A 246 35.26 -33.40 -11.82
C ILE A 246 35.37 -32.08 -11.05
N ALA A 247 36.54 -31.42 -11.12
CA ALA A 247 36.75 -30.13 -10.45
C ALA A 247 35.84 -29.04 -11.03
N VAL A 248 35.80 -28.91 -12.36
CA VAL A 248 34.96 -27.94 -13.07
C VAL A 248 33.47 -28.16 -12.77
N LYS A 249 33.01 -29.40 -12.83
CA LYS A 249 31.61 -29.76 -12.53
C LYS A 249 31.23 -29.39 -11.11
N LYS A 250 32.11 -29.64 -10.14
CA LYS A 250 31.88 -29.28 -8.73
C LYS A 250 31.76 -27.76 -8.56
N THR A 251 32.59 -26.98 -9.24
CA THR A 251 32.50 -25.50 -9.25
C THR A 251 31.23 -25.00 -9.93
N ILE A 252 30.83 -25.59 -11.08
CA ILE A 252 29.57 -25.27 -11.75
C ILE A 252 28.37 -25.53 -10.81
N LEU A 253 28.39 -26.64 -10.06
CA LEU A 253 27.35 -26.94 -9.08
C LEU A 253 27.27 -25.85 -8.00
N TYR A 254 28.39 -25.33 -7.50
CA TYR A 254 28.37 -24.22 -6.52
C TYR A 254 27.76 -22.94 -7.10
N VAL A 255 28.09 -22.58 -8.35
CA VAL A 255 27.46 -21.43 -9.03
C VAL A 255 25.96 -21.65 -9.15
N LEU A 256 25.53 -22.80 -9.70
CA LEU A 256 24.12 -23.10 -9.89
C LEU A 256 23.36 -23.17 -8.57
N SER A 257 24.00 -23.66 -7.51
CA SER A 257 23.41 -23.71 -6.17
C SER A 257 23.12 -22.33 -5.62
N GLY A 258 24.04 -21.37 -5.78
CA GLY A 258 23.77 -19.97 -5.44
C GLY A 258 22.69 -19.36 -6.32
N LEU A 259 22.77 -19.55 -7.65
CA LEU A 259 21.79 -18.97 -8.59
C LEU A 259 20.34 -19.45 -8.38
N GLN A 260 20.17 -20.70 -7.96
CA GLN A 260 18.86 -21.33 -7.74
C GLN A 260 18.46 -21.37 -6.25
N GLY A 261 19.34 -20.98 -5.34
CA GLY A 261 19.11 -21.04 -3.89
C GLY A 261 18.84 -22.46 -3.38
N THR A 262 19.53 -23.46 -3.92
CA THR A 262 19.41 -24.88 -3.51
C THR A 262 20.73 -25.63 -3.67
N ASN A 263 21.00 -26.60 -2.80
CA ASN A 263 22.12 -27.52 -2.97
C ASN A 263 21.90 -28.57 -4.09
N PHE A 264 20.70 -28.63 -4.67
CA PHE A 264 20.32 -29.59 -5.70
C PHE A 264 19.81 -28.86 -6.97
N PRO A 265 20.68 -28.13 -7.67
CA PRO A 265 20.27 -27.38 -8.84
C PRO A 265 19.77 -28.31 -9.95
N ILE A 266 18.69 -27.90 -10.61
CA ILE A 266 18.03 -28.58 -11.74
C ILE A 266 18.12 -27.73 -13.00
N SER A 267 17.82 -28.32 -14.17
CA SER A 267 17.79 -27.55 -15.42
C SER A 267 16.65 -26.53 -15.40
N TYR A 268 16.81 -25.41 -16.10
CA TYR A 268 15.74 -24.43 -16.29
C TYR A 268 14.53 -25.02 -17.02
N SER A 269 14.76 -25.99 -17.92
CA SER A 269 13.68 -26.75 -18.56
C SER A 269 12.87 -27.56 -17.54
N GLU A 270 13.52 -28.20 -16.56
CA GLU A 270 12.80 -28.88 -15.47
C GLU A 270 12.01 -27.89 -14.61
N GLN A 271 12.60 -26.74 -14.25
CA GLN A 271 11.87 -25.71 -13.52
C GLN A 271 10.61 -25.24 -14.27
N PHE A 272 10.70 -25.09 -15.60
CA PHE A 272 9.55 -24.75 -16.44
C PHE A 272 8.48 -25.86 -16.42
N ASN A 273 8.88 -27.12 -16.57
CA ASN A 273 7.96 -28.26 -16.53
C ASN A 273 7.23 -28.37 -15.19
N ILE A 274 7.92 -28.12 -14.08
CA ILE A 274 7.33 -28.11 -12.74
C ILE A 274 6.32 -26.98 -12.58
N LEU A 275 6.61 -25.79 -13.12
CA LEU A 275 5.65 -24.69 -13.11
C LEU A 275 4.44 -24.96 -14.03
N ASP A 276 4.65 -25.58 -15.19
CA ASP A 276 3.57 -25.98 -16.09
C ASP A 276 2.66 -27.01 -15.42
N TYR A 277 3.25 -28.01 -14.76
CA TYR A 277 2.54 -29.00 -13.95
C TYR A 277 1.72 -28.35 -12.82
N TYR A 278 2.33 -27.42 -12.06
CA TYR A 278 1.64 -26.63 -11.05
C TYR A 278 0.43 -25.88 -11.63
N MET A 279 0.59 -25.21 -12.77
CA MET A 279 -0.49 -24.47 -13.42
C MET A 279 -1.64 -25.39 -13.88
N ARG A 280 -1.31 -26.56 -14.43
CA ARG A 280 -2.31 -27.58 -14.80
C ARG A 280 -3.10 -28.05 -13.59
N MET A 281 -2.45 -28.27 -12.44
CA MET A 281 -3.13 -28.67 -11.21
C MET A 281 -4.12 -27.63 -10.70
N ILE A 282 -3.77 -26.34 -10.76
CA ILE A 282 -4.62 -25.29 -10.18
C ILE A 282 -5.73 -24.80 -11.11
N TRP A 283 -5.54 -24.85 -12.44
CA TRP A 283 -6.48 -24.30 -13.42
C TRP A 283 -7.20 -25.35 -14.27
N ASN A 284 -6.78 -26.63 -14.18
CA ASN A 284 -7.34 -27.73 -14.98
C ASN A 284 -7.41 -27.33 -16.48
N ASP A 285 -8.56 -27.55 -17.12
CA ASP A 285 -8.79 -27.29 -18.55
C ASP A 285 -8.72 -25.81 -18.96
N LYS A 286 -8.68 -24.87 -17.99
CA LYS A 286 -8.61 -23.42 -18.27
C LYS A 286 -7.20 -22.94 -18.55
N TYR A 287 -6.18 -23.74 -18.26
CA TYR A 287 -4.79 -23.37 -18.49
C TYR A 287 -4.41 -23.48 -19.97
N LYS A 288 -3.77 -22.43 -20.50
CA LYS A 288 -3.18 -22.43 -21.84
C LYS A 288 -1.69 -22.72 -21.71
N GLU A 289 -1.27 -23.87 -22.25
CA GLU A 289 0.13 -24.30 -22.24
C GLU A 289 1.04 -23.21 -22.84
N GLY A 290 2.18 -22.97 -22.19
CA GLY A 290 3.13 -21.94 -22.60
C GLY A 290 2.75 -20.51 -22.21
N GLN A 291 1.64 -20.29 -21.48
CA GLN A 291 1.32 -18.98 -20.94
C GLN A 291 2.42 -18.49 -19.97
N ARG A 292 2.74 -17.19 -20.03
CA ARG A 292 3.71 -16.58 -19.11
C ARG A 292 3.21 -16.65 -17.66
N ILE A 293 3.97 -17.34 -16.82
CA ILE A 293 3.72 -17.45 -15.39
C ILE A 293 4.27 -16.21 -14.68
N GLN A 294 3.47 -15.62 -13.79
CA GLN A 294 3.73 -14.36 -13.10
C GLN A 294 3.45 -14.51 -11.60
N PRO A 295 3.99 -13.64 -10.73
CA PRO A 295 3.75 -13.68 -9.27
C PRO A 295 2.28 -13.72 -8.85
N LYS A 296 1.36 -13.22 -9.68
CA LYS A 296 -0.10 -13.29 -9.46
C LYS A 296 -0.67 -14.72 -9.45
N HIS A 297 0.06 -15.71 -9.95
CA HIS A 297 -0.36 -17.12 -9.94
C HIS A 297 0.01 -17.86 -8.65
N PHE A 298 0.69 -17.21 -7.70
CA PHE A 298 0.94 -17.76 -6.38
C PHE A 298 -0.37 -17.86 -5.59
N ILE A 299 -0.84 -19.07 -5.27
CA ILE A 299 -2.17 -19.29 -4.66
C ILE A 299 -2.27 -19.02 -3.16
N GLY A 300 -1.14 -18.91 -2.44
CA GLY A 300 -1.15 -18.63 -1.01
C GLY A 300 -1.59 -17.18 -0.72
N PRO A 301 -2.68 -16.97 0.04
CA PRO A 301 -3.19 -15.63 0.28
C PRO A 301 -2.37 -14.88 1.34
N SER A 302 -2.32 -13.55 1.24
CA SER A 302 -1.62 -12.69 2.20
C SER A 302 -2.51 -12.33 3.39
N SER A 303 -1.97 -12.38 4.60
CA SER A 303 -2.65 -11.96 5.83
C SER A 303 -2.64 -10.44 6.00
N VAL A 304 -3.69 -9.89 6.60
CA VAL A 304 -3.84 -8.47 6.92
C VAL A 304 -3.32 -8.17 8.33
N SER A 305 -2.86 -6.95 8.57
CA SER A 305 -2.38 -6.56 9.91
C SER A 305 -3.55 -6.55 10.90
N LEU A 306 -3.36 -7.13 12.09
CA LEU A 306 -4.36 -7.15 13.16
C LEU A 306 -4.56 -5.72 13.71
N GLN A 307 -5.82 -5.29 13.81
CA GLN A 307 -6.21 -3.96 14.29
C GLN A 307 -7.08 -4.05 15.56
N LEU A 308 -7.26 -2.92 16.25
CA LEU A 308 -8.02 -2.85 17.51
C LEU A 308 -9.44 -3.42 17.37
N ASN A 309 -10.15 -3.07 16.30
CA ASN A 309 -11.48 -3.62 16.02
C ASN A 309 -11.51 -5.16 15.95
N ASN A 310 -10.43 -5.81 15.51
CA ASN A 310 -10.35 -7.26 15.43
C ASN A 310 -10.15 -7.94 16.80
N VAL A 311 -9.82 -7.20 17.86
CA VAL A 311 -9.57 -7.72 19.22
C VAL A 311 -10.55 -7.19 20.27
N SER A 312 -11.25 -6.08 20.00
CA SER A 312 -12.27 -5.50 20.88
C SER A 312 -13.46 -6.45 21.10
N GLU A 313 -14.17 -6.25 22.20
CA GLU A 313 -15.44 -6.95 22.44
C GLU A 313 -16.43 -6.66 21.31
N GLN A 314 -17.16 -7.69 20.88
CA GLN A 314 -18.14 -7.52 19.82
C GLN A 314 -19.41 -6.91 20.38
N ASN A 315 -19.90 -5.88 19.70
CA ASN A 315 -21.31 -5.55 19.73
C ASN A 315 -22.07 -6.60 18.90
N GLU A 316 -23.27 -7.03 19.31
CA GLU A 316 -24.09 -8.02 18.59
C GLU A 316 -24.33 -7.63 17.11
N ASP A 317 -24.18 -6.35 16.78
CA ASP A 317 -24.34 -5.78 15.43
C ASP A 317 -23.02 -5.68 14.59
N ALA A 318 -21.88 -6.17 15.09
CA ALA A 318 -20.59 -6.03 14.42
C ALA A 318 -20.37 -7.06 13.27
N ASN A 319 -20.25 -6.57 12.03
CA ASN A 319 -20.06 -7.41 10.83
C ASN A 319 -18.59 -7.49 10.33
N TYR A 320 -17.60 -7.32 11.21
CA TYR A 320 -16.17 -7.42 10.88
C TYR A 320 -15.51 -8.63 11.53
N PRO A 321 -14.46 -9.24 10.93
CA PRO A 321 -13.79 -10.39 11.51
C PRO A 321 -13.10 -10.02 12.83
N ASN A 322 -13.20 -10.90 13.81
CA ASN A 322 -12.67 -10.69 15.16
C ASN A 322 -12.08 -11.99 15.71
N ILE A 323 -10.87 -11.90 16.28
CA ILE A 323 -10.12 -13.08 16.72
C ILE A 323 -10.72 -13.77 17.94
N ARG A 324 -11.65 -13.11 18.66
CA ARG A 324 -12.35 -13.72 19.80
C ARG A 324 -13.27 -14.89 19.38
N ASN A 325 -13.60 -15.02 18.10
CA ASN A 325 -14.57 -16.00 17.60
C ASN A 325 -13.96 -16.98 16.60
N ALA A 326 -13.71 -18.22 17.02
CA ALA A 326 -13.31 -19.32 16.15
C ALA A 326 -12.02 -19.05 15.35
N TYR A 327 -10.95 -18.68 16.06
CA TYR A 327 -9.61 -18.48 15.51
C TYR A 327 -8.59 -19.43 16.14
N THR A 328 -7.54 -19.70 15.36
CA THR A 328 -6.30 -20.30 15.84
C THR A 328 -5.16 -19.28 15.81
N VAL A 329 -4.15 -19.49 16.63
CA VAL A 329 -2.91 -18.71 16.67
C VAL A 329 -1.69 -19.62 16.56
N THR A 330 -0.68 -19.16 15.83
CA THR A 330 0.65 -19.79 15.68
C THR A 330 1.73 -18.71 15.59
N GLU A 331 3.00 -19.09 15.77
CA GLU A 331 4.13 -18.16 15.73
C GLU A 331 4.41 -17.74 14.29
N LYS A 332 4.81 -16.50 14.09
CA LYS A 332 5.29 -16.02 12.79
C LYS A 332 6.80 -16.20 12.74
N ALA A 333 7.30 -17.08 11.85
CA ALA A 333 8.75 -17.26 11.71
C ALA A 333 9.33 -16.21 10.75
N ASP A 334 10.59 -15.87 10.94
CA ASP A 334 11.34 -15.04 9.99
C ASP A 334 11.95 -15.92 8.87
N GLY A 335 11.06 -16.53 8.08
CA GLY A 335 11.41 -17.42 6.96
C GLY A 335 10.87 -16.94 5.61
N ASP A 336 11.41 -17.50 4.52
CA ASP A 336 10.89 -17.25 3.18
C ASP A 336 9.61 -18.05 2.95
N ARG A 337 8.48 -17.37 2.73
CA ARG A 337 7.23 -18.04 2.36
C ARG A 337 7.35 -18.75 1.00
N LYS A 338 7.12 -20.06 0.98
CA LYS A 338 7.19 -20.91 -0.21
C LYS A 338 6.09 -21.97 -0.16
N LEU A 339 5.52 -22.31 -1.32
CA LEU A 339 4.68 -23.50 -1.44
C LEU A 339 5.58 -24.73 -1.54
N LEU A 340 5.22 -25.82 -0.88
CA LEU A 340 5.82 -27.14 -1.11
C LEU A 340 4.91 -27.93 -2.03
N MET A 341 5.50 -28.50 -3.09
CA MET A 341 4.81 -29.33 -4.06
C MET A 341 5.44 -30.72 -4.13
N ILE A 342 4.61 -31.75 -4.03
CA ILE A 342 5.00 -33.14 -4.25
C ILE A 342 4.53 -33.53 -5.66
N ALA A 343 5.48 -33.73 -6.58
CA ALA A 343 5.17 -34.09 -7.96
C ALA A 343 4.72 -35.56 -8.08
N ASP A 344 4.21 -35.95 -9.27
CA ASP A 344 3.71 -37.30 -9.54
C ASP A 344 4.77 -38.42 -9.46
N ASN A 345 6.04 -38.04 -9.51
CA ASN A 345 7.17 -38.94 -9.35
C ASN A 345 7.71 -38.97 -7.91
N GLY A 346 7.00 -38.33 -6.97
CA GLY A 346 7.38 -38.23 -5.56
C GLY A 346 8.49 -37.23 -5.25
N LEU A 347 9.02 -36.51 -6.25
CA LEU A 347 10.01 -35.46 -6.03
C LEU A 347 9.38 -34.23 -5.36
N ILE A 348 10.11 -33.62 -4.42
CA ILE A 348 9.62 -32.51 -3.61
C ILE A 348 10.27 -31.21 -4.06
N TYR A 349 9.45 -30.22 -4.39
CA TYR A 349 9.85 -28.90 -4.87
C TYR A 349 9.30 -27.78 -3.98
N LEU A 350 10.01 -26.67 -3.91
CA LEU A 350 9.52 -25.43 -3.33
C LEU A 350 9.26 -24.40 -4.44
N ILE A 351 8.18 -23.63 -4.32
CA ILE A 351 7.82 -22.55 -5.24
C ILE A 351 7.68 -21.26 -4.42
N ASP A 352 8.50 -20.25 -4.70
CA ASP A 352 8.43 -18.98 -3.99
C ASP A 352 7.33 -18.04 -4.52
N THR A 353 7.12 -16.92 -3.82
CA THR A 353 6.11 -15.91 -4.19
C THR A 353 6.35 -15.22 -5.54
N ASN A 354 7.54 -15.38 -6.12
CA ASN A 354 7.92 -14.90 -7.45
C ASN A 354 7.84 -16.01 -8.52
N MET A 355 7.26 -17.16 -8.18
CA MET A 355 7.13 -18.34 -9.03
C MET A 355 8.48 -18.92 -9.47
N ARG A 356 9.52 -18.84 -8.62
CA ARG A 356 10.79 -19.53 -8.81
C ARG A 356 10.74 -20.91 -8.15
N VAL A 357 11.22 -21.92 -8.87
CA VAL A 357 11.24 -23.31 -8.40
C VAL A 357 12.60 -23.63 -7.77
N GLN A 358 12.57 -24.28 -6.61
CA GLN A 358 13.75 -24.85 -5.96
C GLN A 358 13.52 -26.34 -5.75
N PHE A 359 14.43 -27.17 -6.24
CA PHE A 359 14.40 -28.59 -5.92
C PHE A 359 15.03 -28.84 -4.55
N THR A 360 14.35 -29.61 -3.71
CA THR A 360 14.82 -29.85 -2.33
C THR A 360 15.90 -30.92 -2.25
N GLY A 361 16.04 -31.76 -3.30
CA GLY A 361 16.83 -32.99 -3.24
C GLY A 361 16.15 -34.13 -2.47
N ALA A 362 14.92 -33.91 -1.99
CA ALA A 362 14.13 -34.90 -1.28
C ALA A 362 13.07 -35.53 -2.19
N LYS A 363 12.73 -36.78 -1.88
CA LYS A 363 11.61 -37.51 -2.49
C LYS A 363 10.83 -38.29 -1.45
N THR A 364 9.56 -38.53 -1.70
CA THR A 364 8.74 -39.51 -0.97
C THR A 364 8.40 -40.68 -1.88
N THR A 365 8.33 -41.89 -1.32
CA THR A 365 7.85 -43.08 -2.02
C THR A 365 6.36 -43.33 -1.80
N ASN A 366 5.70 -42.50 -0.98
CA ASN A 366 4.29 -42.64 -0.70
C ASN A 366 3.44 -42.01 -1.82
N SER A 367 2.88 -42.86 -2.68
CA SER A 367 2.07 -42.45 -3.84
C SER A 367 0.78 -41.71 -3.48
N ASP A 368 0.27 -41.90 -2.26
CA ASP A 368 -0.96 -41.24 -1.80
C ASP A 368 -0.74 -39.73 -1.64
N LEU A 369 0.52 -39.29 -1.52
CA LEU A 369 0.89 -37.89 -1.36
C LEU A 369 1.20 -37.19 -2.70
N PHE A 370 1.26 -37.92 -3.81
CA PHE A 370 1.62 -37.35 -5.11
C PHE A 370 0.58 -36.35 -5.60
N GLY A 371 1.03 -35.21 -6.15
CA GLY A 371 0.15 -34.12 -6.56
C GLY A 371 -0.42 -33.33 -5.38
N SER A 372 0.37 -33.14 -4.32
CA SER A 372 -0.02 -32.34 -3.15
C SER A 372 0.69 -30.99 -3.14
N ILE A 373 0.00 -29.96 -2.61
CA ILE A 373 0.53 -28.60 -2.46
C ILE A 373 0.23 -28.12 -1.04
N LEU A 374 1.28 -27.67 -0.36
CA LEU A 374 1.26 -27.12 0.99
C LEU A 374 1.76 -25.67 0.97
N ASP A 375 1.36 -24.88 1.96
CA ASP A 375 1.91 -23.54 2.20
C ASP A 375 2.69 -23.54 3.52
N GLY A 376 3.81 -22.81 3.54
CA GLY A 376 4.80 -22.89 4.60
C GLY A 376 5.87 -21.82 4.53
N GLU A 377 6.72 -21.82 5.56
CA GLU A 377 7.90 -20.96 5.66
C GLU A 377 9.17 -21.82 5.55
N HIS A 378 10.08 -21.42 4.67
CA HIS A 378 11.38 -22.04 4.52
C HIS A 378 12.43 -21.24 5.31
N ILE A 379 12.97 -21.89 6.34
CA ILE A 379 13.93 -21.33 7.31
C ILE A 379 15.29 -21.97 7.06
N LEU A 380 16.26 -21.17 6.60
CA LEU A 380 17.59 -21.67 6.24
C LEU A 380 18.51 -21.82 7.45
N HIS A 381 18.41 -20.91 8.42
CA HIS A 381 19.31 -20.82 9.56
C HIS A 381 18.55 -20.71 10.88
N ASN A 382 19.16 -21.24 11.94
CA ASN A 382 18.70 -21.07 13.31
C ASN A 382 19.16 -19.70 13.89
N LYS A 383 18.84 -19.42 15.16
CA LYS A 383 19.22 -18.17 15.85
C LYS A 383 20.75 -17.92 15.87
N GLU A 384 21.56 -18.97 16.02
CA GLU A 384 23.03 -18.89 15.97
C GLU A 384 23.62 -18.85 14.55
N LYS A 385 22.78 -18.66 13.52
CA LYS A 385 23.16 -18.65 12.09
C LYS A 385 23.72 -19.98 11.58
N VAL A 386 23.45 -21.09 12.27
CA VAL A 386 23.74 -22.45 11.81
C VAL A 386 22.71 -22.87 10.77
N PHE A 387 23.16 -23.47 9.68
CA PHE A 387 22.29 -23.94 8.59
C PHE A 387 21.47 -25.17 9.01
N ILE A 388 20.14 -25.05 9.02
CA ILE A 388 19.19 -26.11 9.43
C ILE A 388 18.29 -26.61 8.29
N ASN A 389 18.05 -25.78 7.27
CA ASN A 389 17.23 -26.12 6.09
C ASN A 389 15.86 -26.75 6.45
N LEU A 390 15.03 -26.00 7.18
CA LEU A 390 13.73 -26.41 7.69
C LEU A 390 12.60 -25.82 6.84
N TYR A 391 11.64 -26.65 6.44
CA TYR A 391 10.36 -26.19 5.92
C TYR A 391 9.25 -26.42 6.97
N ALA A 392 8.69 -25.32 7.47
CA ALA A 392 7.62 -25.31 8.46
C ALA A 392 6.27 -25.05 7.76
N ALA A 393 5.51 -26.11 7.52
CA ALA A 393 4.20 -26.05 6.87
C ALA A 393 3.12 -25.51 7.82
N PHE A 394 2.23 -24.65 7.32
CA PHE A 394 1.14 -24.06 8.12
C PHE A 394 -0.25 -24.24 7.51
N ASP A 395 -0.37 -24.64 6.23
CA ASP A 395 -1.65 -24.98 5.60
C ASP A 395 -1.46 -25.98 4.44
N ILE A 396 -2.57 -26.58 3.98
CA ILE A 396 -2.61 -27.52 2.85
C ILE A 396 -3.68 -27.09 1.84
N TYR A 397 -3.32 -27.06 0.56
CA TYR A 397 -4.20 -26.59 -0.52
C TYR A 397 -4.64 -27.70 -1.45
N TYR A 398 -3.73 -28.61 -1.78
CA TYR A 398 -4.04 -29.76 -2.61
C TYR A 398 -3.52 -31.02 -1.95
N LEU A 399 -4.33 -32.07 -1.96
CA LEU A 399 -3.96 -33.40 -1.51
C LEU A 399 -4.36 -34.40 -2.60
N HIS A 400 -3.40 -35.16 -3.12
CA HIS A 400 -3.65 -36.13 -4.18
C HIS A 400 -4.43 -35.55 -5.37
N ARG A 401 -3.98 -34.38 -5.88
CA ARG A 401 -4.60 -33.56 -6.93
C ARG A 401 -5.99 -33.00 -6.61
N LYS A 402 -6.56 -33.29 -5.44
CA LYS A 402 -7.84 -32.75 -5.01
C LYS A 402 -7.64 -31.39 -4.34
N ASP A 403 -8.39 -30.39 -4.78
CA ASP A 403 -8.45 -29.08 -4.13
C ASP A 403 -9.18 -29.22 -2.78
N VAL A 404 -8.47 -28.92 -1.68
CA VAL A 404 -8.98 -28.96 -0.31
C VAL A 404 -9.13 -27.57 0.31
N ARG A 405 -8.89 -26.51 -0.47
CA ARG A 405 -8.94 -25.12 0.02
C ARG A 405 -10.31 -24.68 0.52
N SER A 406 -11.39 -25.31 0.06
CA SER A 406 -12.76 -25.03 0.53
C SER A 406 -13.07 -25.58 1.91
N LEU A 407 -12.26 -26.51 2.45
CA LEU A 407 -12.46 -27.10 3.78
C LEU A 407 -12.15 -26.07 4.88
N GLY A 408 -12.79 -26.21 6.05
CA GLY A 408 -12.42 -25.46 7.26
C GLY A 408 -11.01 -25.84 7.75
N PHE A 409 -10.41 -24.98 8.56
CA PHE A 409 -9.04 -25.17 9.07
C PHE A 409 -8.98 -26.17 10.23
N ILE A 410 -9.84 -25.99 11.24
CA ILE A 410 -10.09 -26.90 12.37
C ILE A 410 -11.60 -27.08 12.53
N GLY A 411 -12.04 -28.26 12.99
CA GLY A 411 -13.41 -28.53 13.42
C GLY A 411 -13.49 -28.99 14.86
N ASP A 412 -14.71 -29.11 15.37
CA ASP A 412 -14.97 -29.65 16.71
C ASP A 412 -14.55 -31.12 16.81
N GLU A 413 -14.18 -31.58 18.02
CA GLU A 413 -13.67 -32.94 18.25
C GLU A 413 -14.63 -34.06 17.77
N ASP A 414 -15.94 -33.78 17.72
CA ASP A 414 -17.00 -34.70 17.25
C ASP A 414 -17.29 -34.62 15.74
N SER A 415 -16.58 -33.78 15.00
CA SER A 415 -16.81 -33.55 13.57
C SER A 415 -16.27 -34.71 12.72
N SER A 416 -17.14 -35.44 12.03
CA SER A 416 -16.77 -36.51 11.09
C SER A 416 -16.18 -36.01 9.74
N GLY A 417 -15.97 -34.70 9.59
CA GLY A 417 -15.47 -34.07 8.36
C GLY A 417 -13.95 -33.91 8.32
N SER A 418 -13.36 -33.91 7.11
CA SER A 418 -11.93 -33.64 6.92
C SER A 418 -11.64 -32.13 7.02
N PHE A 419 -10.76 -31.73 7.95
CA PHE A 419 -10.27 -30.35 8.09
C PHE A 419 -8.83 -30.20 7.61
N ARG A 420 -8.45 -28.99 7.17
CA ARG A 420 -7.12 -28.76 6.55
C ARG A 420 -5.98 -29.06 7.51
N LEU A 421 -6.04 -28.66 8.79
CA LEU A 421 -4.97 -28.94 9.75
C LEU A 421 -4.79 -30.45 9.99
N GLN A 422 -5.88 -31.21 10.10
CA GLN A 422 -5.81 -32.66 10.26
C GLN A 422 -5.19 -33.34 9.03
N LEU A 423 -5.56 -32.89 7.83
CA LEU A 423 -4.98 -33.37 6.58
C LEU A 423 -3.49 -33.03 6.46
N LEU A 424 -3.10 -31.82 6.88
CA LEU A 424 -1.70 -31.39 6.94
C LEU A 424 -0.90 -32.30 7.88
N ASN A 425 -1.37 -32.50 9.11
CA ASN A 425 -0.67 -33.32 10.10
C ASN A 425 -0.48 -34.77 9.63
N ARG A 426 -1.52 -35.35 9.01
CA ARG A 426 -1.45 -36.70 8.41
C ARG A 426 -0.43 -36.75 7.28
N LEU A 427 -0.49 -35.82 6.33
CA LEU A 427 0.46 -35.75 5.22
C LEU A 427 1.90 -35.64 5.73
N MET A 428 2.16 -34.79 6.73
CA MET A 428 3.49 -34.59 7.28
C MET A 428 4.02 -35.82 8.01
N HIS A 429 3.16 -36.56 8.72
CA HIS A 429 3.51 -37.84 9.32
C HIS A 429 3.86 -38.90 8.25
N ASP A 430 3.08 -38.93 7.16
CA ASP A 430 3.21 -39.93 6.10
C ASP A 430 4.26 -39.58 5.03
N LEU A 431 4.83 -38.35 5.08
CA LEU A 431 5.76 -37.84 4.08
C LEU A 431 7.00 -38.72 3.93
N LYS A 432 7.59 -39.16 5.06
CA LYS A 432 8.73 -40.08 5.13
C LYS A 432 9.78 -39.84 4.03
N SER A 433 10.20 -38.59 3.88
CA SER A 433 11.07 -38.16 2.78
C SER A 433 12.49 -38.71 2.93
N VAL A 434 13.10 -39.10 1.81
CA VAL A 434 14.49 -39.57 1.71
C VAL A 434 15.27 -38.75 0.69
N SER A 435 16.60 -38.81 0.73
CA SER A 435 17.44 -38.20 -0.31
C SER A 435 17.26 -38.90 -1.66
N VAL A 436 17.39 -38.11 -2.74
CA VAL A 436 17.41 -38.62 -4.11
C VAL A 436 18.74 -39.26 -4.50
N THR A 437 19.82 -39.00 -3.74
CA THR A 437 21.16 -39.57 -4.00
C THR A 437 21.30 -41.00 -3.50
N SER A 438 20.65 -41.34 -2.39
CA SER A 438 20.56 -42.70 -1.85
C SER A 438 19.34 -42.79 -0.94
N SER A 439 18.57 -43.87 -1.03
CA SER A 439 17.41 -44.13 -0.17
C SER A 439 17.79 -44.37 1.30
N GLU A 440 19.05 -44.68 1.58
CA GLU A 440 19.58 -44.84 2.94
C GLU A 440 20.06 -43.51 3.54
N SER A 441 20.20 -42.47 2.72
CA SER A 441 20.61 -41.14 3.19
C SER A 441 19.39 -40.34 3.70
N PRO A 442 19.54 -39.60 4.82
CA PRO A 442 18.47 -38.78 5.36
C PRO A 442 18.05 -37.70 4.36
N SER A 443 16.82 -37.22 4.51
CA SER A 443 16.32 -36.09 3.71
C SER A 443 17.28 -34.90 3.81
N PRO A 444 17.64 -34.24 2.69
CA PRO A 444 18.49 -33.05 2.70
C PRO A 444 17.83 -31.81 3.33
N MET A 445 16.52 -31.88 3.58
CA MET A 445 15.68 -30.84 4.15
C MET A 445 14.80 -31.46 5.24
N ARG A 446 14.61 -30.72 6.34
CA ARG A 446 13.69 -31.11 7.41
C ARG A 446 12.30 -30.56 7.09
N PHE A 447 11.27 -31.37 7.28
CA PHE A 447 9.88 -31.01 7.02
C PHE A 447 9.09 -31.15 8.31
N GLU A 448 8.56 -30.04 8.81
CA GLU A 448 7.74 -29.98 10.02
C GLU A 448 6.45 -29.20 9.73
N HIS A 449 5.46 -29.32 10.61
CA HIS A 449 4.27 -28.49 10.57
C HIS A 449 4.21 -27.64 11.84
N LYS A 450 3.68 -26.43 11.70
CA LYS A 450 3.48 -25.52 12.82
C LYS A 450 2.41 -26.05 13.77
N THR A 451 2.58 -25.73 15.04
CA THR A 451 1.58 -26.02 16.07
C THR A 451 0.61 -24.84 16.16
N PHE A 452 -0.68 -25.14 16.20
CA PHE A 452 -1.75 -24.16 16.32
C PHE A 452 -2.47 -24.32 17.64
N TYR A 453 -2.77 -23.18 18.28
CA TYR A 453 -3.56 -23.12 19.49
C TYR A 453 -4.89 -22.44 19.17
N SER A 454 -6.01 -23.00 19.60
CA SER A 454 -7.35 -22.47 19.32
C SER A 454 -8.02 -21.95 20.58
N SER A 455 -8.97 -21.03 20.40
CA SER A 455 -9.95 -20.75 21.46
C SER A 455 -10.84 -21.98 21.70
N SER A 456 -11.13 -22.28 22.96
CA SER A 456 -12.11 -23.30 23.39
C SER A 456 -13.08 -22.67 24.40
N PRO A 457 -14.19 -23.33 24.77
CA PRO A 457 -15.08 -22.84 25.83
C PRO A 457 -14.39 -22.57 27.17
N THR A 458 -13.20 -23.15 27.40
CA THR A 458 -12.41 -23.01 28.63
C THR A 458 -11.12 -22.21 28.45
N GLN A 459 -10.74 -21.86 27.22
CA GLN A 459 -9.50 -21.16 26.89
C GLN A 459 -9.74 -20.06 25.84
N SER A 460 -9.47 -18.81 26.20
CA SER A 460 -9.57 -17.69 25.27
C SER A 460 -8.40 -17.67 24.27
N ILE A 461 -8.61 -17.01 23.12
CA ILE A 461 -7.54 -16.77 22.15
C ILE A 461 -6.38 -15.95 22.74
N PHE A 462 -6.65 -15.10 23.74
CA PHE A 462 -5.63 -14.30 24.42
C PHE A 462 -4.73 -15.17 25.30
N GLN A 463 -5.30 -16.12 26.04
CA GLN A 463 -4.53 -17.11 26.80
C GLN A 463 -3.67 -18.00 25.89
N ALA A 464 -4.21 -18.40 24.72
CA ALA A 464 -3.43 -19.11 23.71
C ALA A 464 -2.26 -18.27 23.18
N SER A 465 -2.50 -16.98 22.95
CA SER A 465 -1.45 -16.02 22.51
C SER A 465 -0.39 -15.79 23.60
N GLN A 466 -0.80 -15.67 24.87
CA GLN A 466 0.10 -15.57 26.02
C GLN A 466 0.99 -16.79 26.14
N PHE A 467 0.41 -17.99 26.06
CA PHE A 467 1.18 -19.23 26.11
C PHE A 467 2.24 -19.27 25.00
N LEU A 468 1.85 -18.89 23.79
CA LEU A 468 2.76 -18.93 22.64
C LEU A 468 3.88 -17.88 22.73
N LEU A 469 3.57 -16.66 23.18
CA LEU A 469 4.57 -15.62 23.40
C LEU A 469 5.55 -16.01 24.51
N GLN A 470 5.05 -16.62 25.59
CA GLN A 470 5.93 -17.14 26.65
C GLN A 470 6.90 -18.20 26.11
N ARG A 471 6.46 -19.08 25.21
CA ARG A 471 7.35 -20.05 24.55
C ARG A 471 8.41 -19.39 23.66
N ILE A 472 8.08 -18.25 23.04
CA ILE A 472 9.03 -17.45 22.27
C ILE A 472 10.07 -16.85 23.21
N ASP A 473 9.63 -16.26 24.34
CA ASP A 473 10.49 -15.65 25.35
C ASP A 473 11.38 -16.69 26.07
N ASP A 474 10.86 -17.90 26.30
CA ASP A 474 11.57 -19.05 26.89
C ASP A 474 12.52 -19.74 25.89
N ASP A 475 12.72 -19.16 24.70
CA ASP A 475 13.63 -19.65 23.66
C ASP A 475 13.35 -21.09 23.17
N LEU A 476 12.07 -21.49 23.15
CA LEU A 476 11.68 -22.85 22.75
C LEU A 476 11.60 -23.07 21.23
N PHE A 477 11.87 -22.04 20.43
CA PHE A 477 11.94 -22.10 18.98
C PHE A 477 13.40 -21.93 18.55
N GLU A 478 13.92 -22.85 17.73
CA GLU A 478 15.30 -22.81 17.25
C GLU A 478 15.57 -21.67 16.25
N TYR A 479 14.53 -20.99 15.76
CA TYR A 479 14.60 -19.95 14.73
C TYR A 479 13.98 -18.64 15.19
N GLU A 480 14.32 -17.55 14.49
CA GLU A 480 13.80 -16.21 14.78
C GLU A 480 12.29 -16.10 14.48
N THR A 481 11.57 -15.42 15.38
CA THR A 481 10.12 -15.17 15.28
C THR A 481 9.84 -13.68 15.42
N ASP A 482 8.93 -13.13 14.61
CA ASP A 482 8.65 -11.69 14.56
C ASP A 482 7.17 -11.33 14.82
N GLY A 483 6.41 -12.24 15.43
CA GLY A 483 5.03 -12.00 15.83
C GLY A 483 4.15 -13.25 15.82
N LEU A 484 2.85 -13.05 15.60
CA LEU A 484 1.82 -14.09 15.63
C LEU A 484 0.99 -14.07 14.33
N ILE A 485 0.50 -15.24 13.92
CA ILE A 485 -0.47 -15.41 12.82
C ILE A 485 -1.77 -15.96 13.38
N PHE A 486 -2.88 -15.32 13.01
CA PHE A 486 -4.23 -15.77 13.35
C PHE A 486 -4.94 -16.29 12.10
N THR A 487 -5.41 -17.52 12.18
CA THR A 487 -6.10 -18.22 11.08
C THR A 487 -7.53 -18.57 11.50
N PRO A 488 -8.55 -18.24 10.69
CA PRO A 488 -9.93 -18.57 11.03
C PRO A 488 -10.17 -20.08 10.99
N MET A 489 -10.81 -20.64 12.01
CA MET A 489 -11.10 -22.08 12.12
C MET A 489 -12.12 -22.52 11.06
N THR A 490 -13.15 -21.72 10.83
CA THR A 490 -14.35 -22.08 10.05
C THR A 490 -14.42 -21.39 8.68
N ALA A 491 -13.27 -21.15 8.04
CA ALA A 491 -13.24 -20.56 6.70
C ALA A 491 -12.35 -21.34 5.71
N GLY A 492 -12.83 -21.46 4.47
CA GLY A 492 -11.99 -21.87 3.34
C GLY A 492 -10.90 -20.84 3.03
N VAL A 493 -9.81 -21.27 2.41
CA VAL A 493 -8.66 -20.41 2.07
C VAL A 493 -9.11 -19.21 1.23
N GLY A 494 -8.84 -18.00 1.73
CA GLY A 494 -9.21 -16.74 1.08
C GLY A 494 -10.69 -16.37 1.15
N SER A 495 -11.50 -17.09 1.93
CA SER A 495 -12.96 -16.96 2.06
C SER A 495 -13.38 -16.57 3.48
N ASN A 496 -14.67 -16.30 3.68
CA ASN A 496 -15.28 -16.06 5.00
C ASN A 496 -16.27 -17.16 5.44
N LYS A 497 -16.38 -18.25 4.67
CA LYS A 497 -17.29 -19.37 4.93
C LYS A 497 -16.61 -20.70 4.63
N ILE A 498 -17.01 -21.75 5.35
CA ILE A 498 -16.70 -23.14 4.99
C ILE A 498 -17.34 -23.48 3.63
N GLY A 499 -16.68 -24.31 2.85
CA GLY A 499 -17.17 -24.82 1.56
C GLY A 499 -16.91 -23.88 0.39
N VAL A 500 -16.49 -22.65 0.65
CA VAL A 500 -16.19 -21.64 -0.37
C VAL A 500 -14.70 -21.33 -0.36
N THR A 501 -14.08 -21.26 -1.54
CA THR A 501 -12.71 -20.78 -1.72
C THR A 501 -12.65 -19.76 -2.86
N THR A 502 -11.48 -19.15 -3.04
CA THR A 502 -11.24 -18.15 -4.07
C THR A 502 -10.59 -18.74 -5.31
N MET A 503 -10.67 -17.99 -6.42
CA MET A 503 -9.89 -18.31 -7.61
C MET A 503 -8.41 -18.47 -7.24
N PRO A 504 -7.70 -19.47 -7.79
CA PRO A 504 -6.30 -19.76 -7.49
C PRO A 504 -5.39 -18.68 -8.10
N MET A 505 -5.40 -17.52 -7.46
CA MET A 505 -4.58 -16.36 -7.74
C MET A 505 -4.20 -15.69 -6.43
N LYS A 506 -3.09 -14.95 -6.44
CA LYS A 506 -2.61 -14.20 -5.29
C LYS A 506 -3.67 -13.19 -4.85
N LYS A 507 -4.11 -13.30 -3.60
CA LYS A 507 -5.13 -12.44 -3.01
C LYS A 507 -4.80 -12.13 -1.54
N THR A 508 -5.33 -11.03 -1.03
CA THR A 508 -5.37 -10.73 0.40
C THR A 508 -6.55 -11.45 1.06
N TRP A 509 -6.35 -12.07 2.22
CA TRP A 509 -7.40 -12.73 2.99
C TRP A 509 -7.79 -11.88 4.20
N GLU A 510 -8.92 -11.20 4.10
CA GLU A 510 -9.42 -10.25 5.12
C GLU A 510 -9.68 -10.87 6.50
N TYR A 511 -9.78 -12.20 6.58
CA TYR A 511 -10.01 -12.94 7.81
C TYR A 511 -8.74 -13.57 8.39
N SER A 512 -7.60 -13.57 7.67
CA SER A 512 -6.32 -14.04 8.20
C SER A 512 -5.49 -12.87 8.67
N PHE A 513 -5.13 -12.85 9.95
CA PHE A 513 -4.40 -11.74 10.55
C PHE A 513 -2.95 -12.07 10.84
N LYS A 514 -2.10 -11.04 10.75
CA LYS A 514 -0.74 -11.05 11.30
C LYS A 514 -0.66 -9.97 12.37
N TRP A 515 -0.12 -10.31 13.53
CA TRP A 515 0.23 -9.37 14.58
C TRP A 515 1.74 -9.31 14.69
N LYS A 516 2.29 -8.10 14.85
CA LYS A 516 3.69 -7.86 15.15
C LYS A 516 3.77 -6.88 16.32
N PRO A 517 4.81 -6.96 17.16
CA PRO A 517 5.14 -5.88 18.09
C PRO A 517 5.17 -4.52 17.36
N PRO A 518 4.58 -3.46 17.94
CA PRO A 518 4.44 -2.16 17.29
C PRO A 518 5.73 -1.58 16.69
N GLU A 519 6.85 -1.80 17.36
CA GLU A 519 8.21 -1.42 16.98
C GLU A 519 8.72 -2.07 15.69
N PHE A 520 8.12 -3.19 15.27
CA PHE A 520 8.47 -3.92 14.04
C PHE A 520 7.52 -3.64 12.87
N ASN A 521 6.59 -2.68 13.01
CA ASN A 521 5.77 -2.23 11.90
C ASN A 521 6.60 -1.41 10.90
N THR A 522 6.56 -1.82 9.63
CA THR A 522 7.31 -1.18 8.54
C THR A 522 6.43 -0.89 7.34
N ILE A 523 6.84 0.09 6.53
CA ILE A 523 6.26 0.38 5.22
C ILE A 523 7.37 0.43 4.18
N ASP A 524 7.17 -0.29 3.07
CA ASP A 524 8.07 -0.26 1.93
C ASP A 524 7.66 0.90 1.00
N PHE A 525 8.50 1.93 0.91
CA PHE A 525 8.29 3.08 0.04
C PHE A 525 9.21 3.06 -1.17
N MET A 526 8.67 3.41 -2.34
CA MET A 526 9.50 3.86 -3.46
C MET A 526 9.93 5.30 -3.19
N ILE A 527 11.24 5.55 -3.16
CA ILE A 527 11.75 6.88 -2.87
C ILE A 527 11.94 7.71 -4.14
N THR A 528 11.61 9.00 -4.06
CA THR A 528 12.01 10.00 -5.05
C THR A 528 12.75 11.13 -4.34
N ILE A 529 13.96 11.43 -4.80
CA ILE A 529 14.75 12.55 -4.24
C ILE A 529 14.16 13.88 -4.74
N GLN A 530 13.90 14.82 -3.83
CA GLN A 530 13.45 16.17 -4.21
C GLN A 530 14.54 16.90 -5.00
N ARG A 531 14.13 17.56 -6.09
CA ARG A 531 15.01 18.32 -6.98
C ARG A 531 14.62 19.80 -6.98
N ASP A 532 15.60 20.66 -7.23
CA ASP A 532 15.39 22.10 -7.42
C ASP A 532 14.79 22.40 -8.81
N LEU A 533 14.51 23.69 -9.08
CA LEU A 533 13.96 24.17 -10.36
C LEU A 533 14.88 23.88 -11.56
N ASP A 534 16.19 23.71 -11.30
CA ASP A 534 17.21 23.42 -12.31
C ASP A 534 17.42 21.91 -12.52
N GLY A 535 16.67 21.06 -11.79
CA GLY A 535 16.71 19.60 -11.87
C GLY A 535 17.85 18.93 -11.09
N ARG A 536 18.63 19.69 -10.30
CA ARG A 536 19.67 19.17 -9.39
C ARG A 536 19.04 18.73 -8.07
N GLU A 537 19.72 17.85 -7.36
CA GLU A 537 19.24 17.36 -6.07
C GLU A 537 19.31 18.48 -5.01
N ASP A 538 18.21 18.69 -4.30
CA ASP A 538 18.08 19.73 -3.28
C ASP A 538 18.79 19.29 -1.99
N ILE A 539 19.95 19.91 -1.69
CA ILE A 539 20.75 19.64 -0.49
C ILE A 539 20.54 20.79 0.51
N LYS A 540 20.01 20.46 1.69
CA LYS A 540 19.75 21.40 2.77
C LYS A 540 20.79 21.28 3.88
N HIS A 541 20.96 22.34 4.65
CA HIS A 541 21.99 22.48 5.68
C HIS A 541 21.35 22.73 7.04
N ILE A 542 21.85 22.06 8.08
CA ILE A 542 21.50 22.30 9.48
C ILE A 542 22.73 22.91 10.16
N TYR A 543 22.51 24.05 10.80
CA TYR A 543 23.53 24.77 11.57
C TYR A 543 23.31 24.47 13.05
N HIS A 544 24.25 23.81 13.72
CA HIS A 544 24.18 23.59 15.16
C HIS A 544 24.70 24.84 15.89
N ASN A 545 23.85 25.50 16.67
CA ASN A 545 24.25 26.63 17.51
C ASN A 545 24.99 26.14 18.76
N GLY A 546 26.31 26.08 18.69
CA GLY A 546 27.20 25.75 19.81
C GLY A 546 28.57 25.29 19.31
N MET A 547 29.65 25.94 19.76
CA MET A 547 31.02 25.53 19.41
C MET A 547 31.38 24.25 20.16
N ASP A 548 31.07 23.09 19.59
CA ASP A 548 31.68 21.83 20.03
C ASP A 548 33.07 21.72 19.40
N VAL A 549 34.11 21.89 20.22
CA VAL A 549 35.52 21.92 19.81
C VAL A 549 36.04 20.55 19.33
N ASN A 550 35.23 19.50 19.43
CA ASN A 550 35.59 18.12 19.05
C ASN A 550 34.98 17.65 17.71
N VAL A 551 34.12 18.43 17.06
CA VAL A 551 33.47 18.03 15.79
C VAL A 551 34.04 18.85 14.63
N SER A 552 34.68 18.20 13.67
CA SER A 552 35.40 18.83 12.54
C SER A 552 34.49 19.55 11.52
N SER A 553 33.18 19.50 11.69
CA SER A 553 32.19 20.06 10.77
C SER A 553 30.93 20.49 11.53
N GLN A 554 30.73 21.80 11.72
CA GLN A 554 29.54 22.39 12.37
C GLN A 554 28.29 22.42 11.46
N ILE A 555 28.44 21.98 10.20
CA ILE A 555 27.37 21.98 9.20
C ILE A 555 27.05 20.53 8.85
N THR A 556 25.85 20.10 9.19
CA THR A 556 25.33 18.82 8.73
C THR A 556 24.39 19.04 7.54
N GLN A 557 24.37 18.11 6.59
CA GLN A 557 23.60 18.23 5.35
C GLN A 557 22.60 17.09 5.25
N TYR A 558 21.47 17.35 4.59
CA TYR A 558 20.43 16.35 4.35
C TYR A 558 19.73 16.56 3.01
N LYS A 559 19.07 15.51 2.53
CA LYS A 559 18.19 15.55 1.35
C LYS A 559 16.74 15.28 1.78
N THR A 560 15.79 15.88 1.07
CA THR A 560 14.36 15.58 1.24
C THR A 560 13.93 14.49 0.24
N LEU A 561 13.28 13.46 0.77
CA LEU A 561 12.69 12.35 0.03
C LEU A 561 11.18 12.47 0.00
N ILE A 562 10.59 12.19 -1.16
CA ILE A 562 9.16 11.94 -1.34
C ILE A 562 8.93 10.44 -1.31
N LEU A 563 8.20 9.98 -0.30
CA LEU A 563 7.86 8.59 -0.08
C LEU A 563 6.61 8.24 -0.90
N ARG A 564 6.76 7.31 -1.85
CA ARG A 564 5.69 6.90 -2.74
C ARG A 564 5.22 5.47 -2.47
N VAL A 565 3.94 5.24 -2.70
CA VAL A 565 3.27 3.93 -2.64
C VAL A 565 2.59 3.64 -3.97
N GLY A 566 2.32 2.37 -4.23
CA GLY A 566 1.58 1.98 -5.42
C GLY A 566 0.09 2.32 -5.30
N PHE A 567 -0.43 3.08 -6.27
CA PHE A 567 -1.75 3.66 -6.20
C PHE A 567 -2.55 3.40 -7.49
N ASP A 568 -3.76 2.85 -7.35
CA ASP A 568 -4.75 2.74 -8.40
C ASP A 568 -5.96 3.60 -8.02
N GLU A 569 -6.31 4.60 -8.82
CA GLU A 569 -7.46 5.48 -8.55
C GLU A 569 -8.79 4.72 -8.50
N SER A 570 -8.94 3.66 -9.30
CA SER A 570 -10.18 2.87 -9.34
C SER A 570 -10.40 2.06 -8.07
N LEU A 571 -9.31 1.62 -7.41
CA LEU A 571 -9.34 0.83 -6.19
C LEU A 571 -9.23 1.70 -4.93
N HIS A 572 -8.40 2.74 -4.96
CA HIS A 572 -8.01 3.53 -3.79
C HIS A 572 -8.69 4.91 -3.71
N GLY A 573 -9.40 5.35 -4.76
CA GLY A 573 -10.11 6.63 -4.78
C GLY A 573 -9.21 7.82 -5.14
N TYR A 574 -9.60 9.02 -4.71
CA TYR A 574 -8.79 10.23 -4.87
C TYR A 574 -7.81 10.38 -3.72
N VAL A 575 -6.60 10.88 -3.99
CA VAL A 575 -5.59 11.11 -2.94
C VAL A 575 -6.03 12.18 -1.94
N ASN A 576 -6.54 13.32 -2.41
CA ASN A 576 -7.14 14.34 -1.57
C ASN A 576 -8.30 15.00 -2.33
N PRO A 577 -9.52 14.42 -2.27
CA PRO A 577 -10.63 14.92 -3.07
C PRO A 577 -11.03 16.34 -2.69
N CYS A 578 -11.02 16.71 -1.41
CA CYS A 578 -11.43 18.04 -0.99
C CYS A 578 -10.43 19.11 -1.43
N LEU A 579 -9.12 18.83 -1.38
CA LEU A 579 -8.12 19.72 -1.97
C LEU A 579 -8.32 19.88 -3.48
N ASN A 580 -8.65 18.80 -4.19
CA ASN A 580 -8.95 18.89 -5.62
C ASN A 580 -10.19 19.76 -5.90
N VAL A 581 -11.22 19.71 -5.05
CA VAL A 581 -12.38 20.62 -5.14
C VAL A 581 -11.97 22.07 -4.86
N ILE A 582 -11.18 22.31 -3.82
CA ILE A 582 -10.72 23.65 -3.42
C ILE A 582 -9.84 24.29 -4.51
N GLU A 583 -8.96 23.51 -5.14
CA GLU A 583 -8.04 23.97 -6.19
C GLU A 583 -8.63 23.91 -7.60
N ASP A 584 -9.87 23.47 -7.76
CA ASP A 584 -10.54 23.23 -9.05
C ASP A 584 -9.73 22.31 -9.97
N VAL A 585 -9.06 21.31 -9.38
CA VAL A 585 -8.32 20.26 -10.09
C VAL A 585 -9.32 19.19 -10.49
N LEU A 586 -9.95 19.40 -11.65
CA LEU A 586 -10.95 18.49 -12.18
C LEU A 586 -10.25 17.29 -12.88
N PRO A 587 -10.73 16.07 -12.64
CA PRO A 587 -10.15 14.89 -13.26
C PRO A 587 -10.48 14.83 -14.76
N SER A 588 -9.54 14.37 -15.59
CA SER A 588 -9.71 14.26 -17.04
C SER A 588 -10.70 13.14 -17.42
N THR A 589 -11.39 13.31 -18.54
CA THR A 589 -12.29 12.31 -19.15
C THR A 589 -11.54 11.29 -20.02
N GLU A 590 -10.22 11.17 -19.89
CA GLU A 590 -9.41 10.31 -20.75
C GLU A 590 -9.74 8.81 -20.58
N ASP A 591 -9.52 8.06 -21.67
CA ASP A 591 -10.02 6.72 -21.96
C ASP A 591 -10.06 5.77 -20.76
N LYS A 592 -11.26 5.21 -20.51
CA LYS A 592 -11.48 4.10 -19.58
C LYS A 592 -10.68 2.84 -19.94
N ASP A 593 -10.11 2.79 -21.15
CA ASP A 593 -9.29 1.71 -21.69
C ASP A 593 -7.79 1.89 -21.42
N ASN A 594 -7.37 2.93 -20.69
CA ASN A 594 -5.98 3.05 -20.30
C ASN A 594 -5.65 2.08 -19.15
N GLU A 595 -5.11 0.90 -19.50
CA GLU A 595 -4.67 -0.17 -18.60
C GLU A 595 -3.49 0.23 -17.65
N GLU A 596 -3.15 1.52 -17.54
CA GLU A 596 -2.09 2.06 -16.69
C GLU A 596 -2.59 2.73 -15.39
N GLY A 597 -3.65 2.21 -14.77
CA GLY A 597 -4.21 2.75 -13.53
C GLY A 597 -3.26 2.73 -12.31
N TYR A 598 -2.38 1.74 -12.21
CA TYR A 598 -1.45 1.58 -11.08
C TYR A 598 -0.15 2.37 -11.27
N LYS A 599 0.03 3.43 -10.47
CA LYS A 599 1.15 4.40 -10.55
C LYS A 599 1.73 4.74 -9.17
N PRO A 600 2.99 5.20 -9.07
CA PRO A 600 3.59 5.59 -7.80
C PRO A 600 3.13 6.99 -7.38
N MET A 601 2.44 7.10 -6.24
CA MET A 601 1.94 8.37 -5.69
C MET A 601 2.53 8.64 -4.31
N GLN A 602 2.73 9.92 -3.96
CA GLN A 602 3.14 10.29 -2.60
C GLN A 602 2.15 9.73 -1.57
N PHE A 603 2.69 9.23 -0.47
CA PHE A 603 1.87 8.66 0.59
C PHE A 603 1.16 9.75 1.39
N PHE A 604 -0.16 9.69 1.38
CA PHE A 604 -1.03 10.50 2.22
C PHE A 604 -1.97 9.54 2.96
N PRO A 605 -1.77 9.26 4.25
CA PRO A 605 -2.66 8.39 5.01
C PRO A 605 -4.03 9.04 5.31
N THR A 606 -5.02 8.23 5.67
CA THR A 606 -6.37 8.70 6.05
C THR A 606 -6.65 8.64 7.54
N ASN A 607 -6.10 7.66 8.26
CA ASN A 607 -6.39 7.47 9.67
C ASN A 607 -5.12 7.06 10.45
N PRO A 608 -4.50 7.99 11.21
CA PRO A 608 -4.79 9.43 11.21
C PRO A 608 -4.41 10.08 9.87
N ALA A 609 -5.12 11.14 9.46
CA ALA A 609 -4.78 11.92 8.28
C ALA A 609 -3.54 12.78 8.55
N ASP A 610 -2.54 12.72 7.67
CA ASP A 610 -1.31 13.51 7.78
C ASP A 610 -0.80 13.87 6.37
N GLU A 611 -0.76 15.16 6.05
CA GLU A 611 -0.30 15.65 4.75
C GLU A 611 1.23 15.58 4.56
N GLN A 612 1.99 15.48 5.66
CA GLN A 612 3.45 15.42 5.67
C GLN A 612 4.00 14.00 5.83
N ALA A 613 3.15 13.00 6.08
CA ALA A 613 3.56 11.60 6.24
C ALA A 613 4.33 11.04 5.03
N GLY A 614 4.12 11.59 3.83
CA GLY A 614 4.86 11.21 2.62
C GLY A 614 6.21 11.91 2.45
N ILE A 615 6.69 12.67 3.44
CA ILE A 615 7.95 13.43 3.39
C ILE A 615 8.93 12.87 4.41
N CYS A 616 10.18 12.65 3.99
CA CYS A 616 11.26 12.17 4.85
C CYS A 616 12.56 12.96 4.59
N HIS A 617 13.29 13.28 5.64
CA HIS A 617 14.61 13.89 5.61
C HIS A 617 15.65 12.86 6.01
N LEU A 618 16.69 12.70 5.19
CA LEU A 618 17.83 11.84 5.50
C LEU A 618 19.14 12.61 5.43
N MET A 619 19.97 12.40 6.46
CA MET A 619 21.33 12.94 6.52
C MET A 619 22.18 12.33 5.40
N ILE A 620 23.10 13.14 4.87
CA ILE A 620 24.12 12.65 3.94
C ILE A 620 25.48 12.54 4.63
N GLU A 621 26.13 11.40 4.46
CA GLU A 621 27.39 11.04 5.11
C GLU A 621 28.47 10.71 4.06
N PRO A 622 29.76 10.95 4.34
CA PRO A 622 30.84 10.59 3.41
C PRO A 622 30.97 9.07 3.23
N ALA A 623 30.89 8.61 1.99
CA ALA A 623 31.14 7.24 1.56
C ALA A 623 32.64 6.95 1.37
N GLN A 624 33.02 5.66 1.23
CA GLN A 624 34.37 5.22 0.87
C GLN A 624 34.72 5.67 -0.56
N GLY A 625 35.18 6.91 -0.69
CA GLY A 625 35.40 7.59 -1.98
C GLY A 625 35.20 9.11 -1.93
N GLY A 626 34.70 9.65 -0.81
CA GLY A 626 34.57 11.09 -0.57
C GLY A 626 33.26 11.72 -1.05
N THR A 627 32.37 10.97 -1.72
CA THR A 627 31.02 11.43 -2.05
C THR A 627 30.11 11.35 -0.82
N ARG A 628 29.18 12.31 -0.67
CA ARG A 628 28.21 12.31 0.44
C ARG A 628 26.91 11.64 -0.01
N GLU A 629 26.55 10.53 0.64
CA GLU A 629 25.43 9.67 0.27
C GLU A 629 24.46 9.45 1.43
N MET A 630 23.23 9.01 1.14
CA MET A 630 22.26 8.58 2.15
C MET A 630 22.42 7.08 2.41
N PHE A 631 22.26 6.66 3.67
CA PHE A 631 22.43 5.26 4.06
C PHE A 631 21.20 4.68 4.76
N THR A 632 20.97 3.39 4.58
CA THR A 632 20.09 2.60 5.45
C THR A 632 20.79 2.27 6.77
N GLU A 633 20.04 1.77 7.76
CA GLU A 633 20.59 1.25 9.03
C GLU A 633 21.62 0.13 8.77
N ASN A 634 21.38 -0.70 7.75
CA ASN A 634 22.32 -1.73 7.28
C ASN A 634 23.52 -1.17 6.48
N ARG A 635 23.74 0.15 6.47
CA ARG A 635 24.83 0.86 5.76
C ARG A 635 24.80 0.68 4.24
N GLU A 636 23.62 0.53 3.66
CA GLU A 636 23.43 0.44 2.20
C GLU A 636 23.16 1.82 1.60
N ILE A 637 23.76 2.13 0.45
CA ILE A 637 23.59 3.42 -0.22
C ILE A 637 22.19 3.52 -0.85
N ILE A 638 21.45 4.56 -0.47
CA ILE A 638 20.10 4.84 -0.96
C ILE A 638 20.16 5.73 -2.21
N GLU A 639 19.73 5.20 -3.35
CA GLU A 639 19.66 5.91 -4.64
C GLU A 639 18.21 6.27 -5.01
N ASP A 640 18.02 7.29 -5.85
CA ASP A 640 16.71 7.63 -6.44
C ASP A 640 16.04 6.41 -7.13
N ASN A 641 14.71 6.33 -7.11
CA ASN A 641 13.95 5.18 -7.64
C ASN A 641 14.32 3.82 -7.04
N THR A 642 14.60 3.80 -5.73
CA THR A 642 14.83 2.57 -4.95
C THR A 642 13.64 2.32 -4.03
N ILE A 643 13.33 1.05 -3.75
CA ILE A 643 12.32 0.67 -2.76
C ILE A 643 13.02 0.33 -1.46
N VAL A 644 12.68 1.06 -0.41
CA VAL A 644 13.34 0.98 0.90
C VAL A 644 12.28 0.66 1.95
N GLU A 645 12.61 -0.23 2.87
CA GLU A 645 11.78 -0.59 4.02
C GLU A 645 12.03 0.42 5.14
N PHE A 646 11.00 1.12 5.59
CA PHE A 646 11.09 2.14 6.64
C PHE A 646 10.33 1.74 7.90
N ARG A 647 10.89 2.10 9.07
CA ARG A 647 10.20 2.15 10.36
C ARG A 647 9.78 3.59 10.67
N TYR A 648 8.68 3.76 11.40
CA TYR A 648 8.22 5.07 11.87
C TYR A 648 8.50 5.27 13.36
N ASN A 649 9.16 6.37 13.71
CA ASN A 649 9.51 6.76 15.08
C ASN A 649 8.81 8.08 15.44
N MET A 650 7.81 8.01 16.32
CA MET A 650 6.98 9.16 16.69
C MET A 650 7.71 10.19 17.56
N ASP A 651 8.80 9.80 18.23
CA ASP A 651 9.55 10.67 19.14
C ASP A 651 10.42 11.70 18.38
N LYS A 652 10.55 11.56 17.06
CA LYS A 652 11.30 12.48 16.20
C LYS A 652 10.43 13.61 15.65
N GLU A 653 11.10 14.71 15.31
CA GLU A 653 10.48 15.86 14.64
C GLU A 653 9.87 15.47 13.28
N VAL A 654 8.82 16.18 12.87
CA VAL A 654 8.14 15.95 11.59
C VAL A 654 9.16 16.06 10.44
N GLY A 655 9.10 15.12 9.50
CA GLY A 655 10.09 14.94 8.43
C GLY A 655 11.24 13.99 8.81
N TRP A 656 11.55 13.78 10.09
CA TRP A 656 12.62 12.87 10.55
C TRP A 656 12.13 11.55 11.15
N ARG A 657 10.81 11.35 11.16
CA ARG A 657 10.16 10.17 11.78
C ARG A 657 10.37 8.87 11.02
N TRP A 658 10.69 8.94 9.73
CA TRP A 658 10.95 7.76 8.91
C TRP A 658 12.42 7.36 8.97
N GLU A 659 12.69 6.12 9.38
CA GLU A 659 14.03 5.54 9.50
C GLU A 659 14.21 4.40 8.47
N PRO A 660 15.17 4.50 7.54
CA PRO A 660 15.37 3.49 6.50
C PRO A 660 16.12 2.27 7.05
N LEU A 661 15.49 1.10 7.09
CA LEU A 661 16.09 -0.13 7.61
C LEU A 661 17.01 -0.80 6.58
N ARG A 662 16.47 -1.08 5.39
CA ARG A 662 17.17 -1.79 4.31
C ARG A 662 16.57 -1.54 2.93
N ILE A 663 17.35 -1.82 1.89
CA ILE A 663 16.86 -1.82 0.51
C ILE A 663 16.13 -3.13 0.21
N ARG A 664 14.92 -3.03 -0.34
CA ARG A 664 14.16 -4.19 -0.85
C ARG A 664 14.59 -4.48 -2.28
N TYR A 665 15.73 -5.15 -2.45
CA TYR A 665 16.30 -5.44 -3.77
C TYR A 665 15.38 -6.29 -4.64
N ASP A 666 14.60 -7.19 -4.04
CA ASP A 666 13.59 -8.00 -4.72
C ASP A 666 12.60 -7.10 -5.48
N LYS A 667 12.06 -6.09 -4.78
CA LYS A 667 11.10 -5.12 -5.33
C LYS A 667 11.77 -4.11 -6.25
N THR A 668 12.94 -3.61 -5.86
CA THR A 668 13.70 -2.61 -6.62
C THR A 668 14.12 -3.15 -7.98
N ASN A 669 14.55 -4.41 -8.05
CA ASN A 669 14.90 -5.05 -9.31
C ASN A 669 13.67 -5.23 -10.21
N GLU A 670 12.51 -5.56 -9.65
CA GLU A 670 11.26 -5.63 -10.42
C GLU A 670 10.92 -4.27 -11.03
N LEU A 671 10.97 -3.19 -10.24
CA LEU A 671 10.76 -1.80 -10.70
C LEU A 671 11.74 -1.42 -11.83
N ARG A 672 13.05 -1.61 -11.60
CA ARG A 672 14.11 -1.24 -12.57
C ARG A 672 14.05 -2.06 -13.87
N ASN A 673 13.43 -3.25 -13.84
CA ASN A 673 13.18 -4.07 -15.02
C ASN A 673 11.88 -3.73 -15.76
N GLY A 674 11.20 -2.64 -15.38
CA GLY A 674 9.94 -2.19 -15.98
C GLY A 674 8.69 -2.83 -15.38
N GLY A 675 8.80 -3.50 -14.24
CA GLY A 675 7.65 -3.99 -13.48
C GLY A 675 6.95 -2.87 -12.72
N LYS A 676 5.64 -3.03 -12.46
CA LYS A 676 4.81 -2.04 -11.76
C LYS A 676 4.83 -2.23 -10.24
N ASN A 677 6.01 -2.43 -9.65
CA ASN A 677 6.17 -2.55 -8.19
C ASN A 677 6.69 -1.23 -7.63
N TYR A 678 5.91 -0.56 -6.78
CA TYR A 678 6.21 0.76 -6.24
C TYR A 678 6.28 0.76 -4.71
N GLY A 679 6.66 -0.37 -4.11
CA GLY A 679 6.59 -0.59 -2.66
C GLY A 679 5.26 -1.22 -2.24
N ASN A 680 4.77 -0.87 -1.05
CA ASN A 680 3.42 -1.30 -0.65
C ASN A 680 2.34 -0.63 -1.52
N ALA A 681 1.24 -1.36 -1.75
CA ALA A 681 0.02 -0.74 -2.28
C ALA A 681 -0.56 0.22 -1.23
N TYR A 682 -1.23 1.29 -1.68
CA TYR A 682 -1.75 2.34 -0.82
C TYR A 682 -2.56 1.81 0.37
N HIS A 683 -3.51 0.91 0.14
CA HIS A 683 -4.34 0.34 1.23
C HIS A 683 -3.51 -0.46 2.25
N VAL A 684 -2.45 -1.15 1.82
CA VAL A 684 -1.54 -1.87 2.71
C VAL A 684 -0.72 -0.88 3.55
N ALA A 685 -0.18 0.16 2.90
CA ALA A 685 0.57 1.21 3.59
C ALA A 685 -0.33 1.97 4.59
N ASN A 686 -1.57 2.28 4.22
CA ASN A 686 -2.54 2.95 5.08
C ASN A 686 -2.97 2.05 6.27
N ASN A 687 -3.12 0.75 6.05
CA ASN A 687 -3.39 -0.20 7.13
C ASN A 687 -2.21 -0.30 8.11
N ASN A 688 -0.97 -0.37 7.60
CA ASN A 688 0.22 -0.35 8.44
C ASN A 688 0.35 0.99 9.19
N TRP A 689 0.06 2.12 8.53
CA TRP A 689 0.02 3.43 9.17
C TRP A 689 -0.99 3.52 10.31
N HIS A 690 -2.19 2.98 10.11
CA HIS A 690 -3.19 2.87 11.15
C HIS A 690 -2.68 2.01 12.32
N SER A 691 -2.08 0.84 12.05
CA SER A 691 -1.50 -0.02 13.09
C SER A 691 -0.31 0.62 13.82
N ILE A 692 0.45 1.51 13.17
CA ILE A 692 1.52 2.29 13.81
C ILE A 692 0.95 3.28 14.83
N HIS A 693 -0.17 3.95 14.51
CA HIS A 693 -0.79 4.98 15.37
C HIS A 693 -1.78 4.41 16.39
N ASN A 694 -2.39 3.28 16.08
CA ASN A 694 -3.35 2.57 16.91
C ASN A 694 -2.90 1.11 17.12
N PRO A 695 -1.74 0.89 17.77
CA PRO A 695 -1.17 -0.44 17.91
C PRO A 695 -1.99 -1.35 18.83
N VAL A 696 -2.15 -2.61 18.43
CA VAL A 696 -2.56 -3.68 19.36
C VAL A 696 -1.32 -4.08 20.16
N THR A 697 -1.27 -3.76 21.45
CA THR A 697 -0.10 -4.01 22.29
C THR A 697 0.02 -5.48 22.68
N GLN A 698 1.21 -5.88 23.15
CA GLN A 698 1.43 -7.23 23.68
C GLN A 698 0.52 -7.53 24.88
N GLU A 699 0.27 -6.55 25.75
CA GLU A 699 -0.67 -6.69 26.87
C GLU A 699 -2.09 -6.99 26.38
N MET A 700 -2.57 -6.26 25.38
CA MET A 700 -3.90 -6.45 24.79
C MET A 700 -4.05 -7.86 24.20
N ILE A 701 -3.05 -8.33 23.44
CA ILE A 701 -3.14 -9.63 22.75
C ILE A 701 -2.92 -10.84 23.68
N THR A 702 -2.34 -10.64 24.86
CA THR A 702 -2.10 -11.72 25.84
C THR A 702 -3.18 -11.79 26.93
N THR A 703 -3.73 -10.66 27.34
CA THR A 703 -4.68 -10.61 28.46
C THR A 703 -6.13 -10.40 28.01
N GLY A 704 -6.36 -9.77 26.86
CA GLY A 704 -7.68 -9.29 26.46
C GLY A 704 -8.17 -8.06 27.25
N ASN A 705 -7.35 -7.52 28.15
CA ASN A 705 -7.63 -6.34 28.98
C ASN A 705 -7.08 -5.07 28.34
N ASN A 706 -7.50 -3.90 28.84
CA ASN A 706 -7.04 -2.58 28.37
C ASN A 706 -7.21 -2.35 26.87
N ILE A 707 -8.10 -3.13 26.23
CA ILE A 707 -8.50 -2.92 24.85
C ILE A 707 -9.55 -1.81 24.87
N PRO A 708 -9.30 -0.64 24.25
CA PRO A 708 -10.30 0.41 24.16
C PRO A 708 -11.58 -0.15 23.55
N THR A 709 -12.73 0.21 24.13
CA THR A 709 -14.03 -0.08 23.51
C THR A 709 -14.00 0.61 22.16
N PHE A 710 -13.86 -0.16 21.09
CA PHE A 710 -13.87 0.37 19.75
C PHE A 710 -15.32 0.76 19.46
N THR A 711 -15.69 2.01 19.76
CA THR A 711 -16.75 2.68 19.02
C THR A 711 -16.23 2.77 17.59
N PRO A 712 -16.81 2.03 16.62
CA PRO A 712 -16.39 2.16 15.24
C PRO A 712 -16.59 3.60 14.83
N ASP A 713 -15.48 4.35 14.70
CA ASP A 713 -15.36 5.79 14.44
C ASP A 713 -16.73 6.48 14.46
N ASP A 714 -17.02 7.31 15.47
CA ASP A 714 -18.21 8.18 15.47
C ASP A 714 -18.33 9.01 14.18
N ASP A 715 -17.24 9.12 13.41
CA ASP A 715 -17.19 9.70 12.07
C ASP A 715 -17.87 8.87 10.96
N VAL A 716 -18.13 7.56 11.11
CA VAL A 716 -18.76 6.75 10.05
C VAL A 716 -20.25 6.54 10.33
N TYR A 717 -21.06 7.46 9.80
CA TYR A 717 -22.52 7.42 9.84
C TYR A 717 -23.13 6.30 8.97
N TYR A 718 -22.42 5.83 7.93
CA TYR A 718 -22.89 4.79 7.01
C TYR A 718 -22.06 3.50 7.10
N ASN A 719 -22.54 2.50 7.86
CA ASN A 719 -21.94 1.16 7.82
C ASN A 719 -22.33 0.41 6.53
N ARG A 720 -21.40 -0.43 6.05
CA ARG A 720 -21.64 -1.32 4.91
C ARG A 720 -22.57 -2.46 5.34
N VAL A 721 -23.84 -2.37 4.96
CA VAL A 721 -24.74 -3.53 4.95
C VAL A 721 -24.71 -4.16 3.56
N SER A 722 -24.87 -5.48 3.51
CA SER A 722 -24.78 -6.33 2.31
C SER A 722 -25.61 -5.82 1.11
N ASN A 723 -25.31 -6.30 -0.10
CA ASN A 723 -26.00 -5.89 -1.35
C ASN A 723 -27.52 -6.18 -1.39
N THR A 724 -28.10 -6.77 -0.34
CA THR A 724 -29.53 -7.05 -0.20
C THR A 724 -30.04 -6.54 1.15
N THR A 725 -30.63 -5.35 1.17
CA THR A 725 -31.30 -4.75 2.35
C THR A 725 -32.80 -4.96 2.28
N VAL A 726 -33.46 -5.18 3.42
CA VAL A 726 -34.93 -5.33 3.49
C VAL A 726 -35.68 -3.98 3.37
N THR A 727 -34.99 -2.85 3.55
CA THR A 727 -35.54 -1.48 3.52
C THR A 727 -35.38 -0.74 2.18
N ARG A 728 -35.19 -1.47 1.08
CA ARG A 728 -34.85 -0.86 -0.23
C ARG A 728 -35.99 0.01 -0.79
N SER A 729 -37.24 -0.46 -0.71
CA SER A 729 -38.39 0.25 -1.27
C SER A 729 -38.65 1.56 -0.51
N LEU A 730 -38.51 1.54 0.82
CA LEU A 730 -38.58 2.73 1.67
C LEU A 730 -37.53 3.78 1.28
N ARG A 731 -36.28 3.35 1.10
CA ARG A 731 -35.19 4.27 0.71
C ARG A 731 -35.39 4.84 -0.68
N ASP A 732 -35.86 4.03 -1.63
CA ASP A 732 -36.23 4.48 -2.96
C ASP A 732 -37.35 5.54 -2.88
N PHE A 733 -38.39 5.33 -2.07
CA PHE A 733 -39.46 6.31 -1.88
C PHE A 733 -38.94 7.64 -1.27
N HIS A 734 -38.18 7.57 -0.18
CA HIS A 734 -37.62 8.76 0.48
C HIS A 734 -36.69 9.54 -0.45
N ASN A 735 -35.82 8.84 -1.17
CA ASN A 735 -34.76 9.46 -1.96
C ASN A 735 -35.22 9.86 -3.37
N LEU A 736 -35.89 8.95 -4.09
CA LEU A 736 -36.27 9.14 -5.50
C LEU A 736 -37.61 9.86 -5.68
N TYR A 737 -38.50 9.85 -4.67
CA TYR A 737 -39.75 10.60 -4.73
C TYR A 737 -39.74 11.80 -3.78
N VAL A 738 -39.70 11.59 -2.46
CA VAL A 738 -39.95 12.65 -1.47
C VAL A 738 -38.92 13.78 -1.56
N LYS A 739 -37.64 13.47 -1.33
CA LYS A 739 -36.56 14.47 -1.39
C LYS A 739 -36.43 15.09 -2.78
N LYS A 740 -36.57 14.26 -3.83
CA LYS A 740 -36.50 14.73 -5.24
C LYS A 740 -37.60 15.77 -5.49
N LYS A 741 -38.85 15.44 -5.19
CA LYS A 741 -39.99 16.34 -5.37
C LYS A 741 -39.84 17.60 -4.54
N LEU A 742 -39.41 17.48 -3.28
CA LEU A 742 -39.19 18.61 -2.38
C LEU A 742 -38.12 19.58 -2.92
N ILE A 743 -36.90 19.11 -3.16
CA ILE A 743 -35.79 19.96 -3.59
C ILE A 743 -36.04 20.57 -4.97
N VAL A 744 -36.55 19.78 -5.92
CA VAL A 744 -36.78 20.26 -7.30
C VAL A 744 -37.93 21.27 -7.37
N SER A 745 -39.01 21.06 -6.62
CA SER A 745 -40.18 21.98 -6.65
C SER A 745 -39.92 23.34 -6.02
N VAL A 746 -39.06 23.41 -4.99
CA VAL A 746 -38.74 24.67 -4.31
C VAL A 746 -37.60 25.45 -4.94
N SER A 747 -36.85 24.83 -5.85
CA SER A 747 -35.68 25.44 -6.49
C SER A 747 -36.02 25.98 -7.87
N LYS A 748 -35.33 27.05 -8.28
CA LYS A 748 -35.28 27.54 -9.65
C LYS A 748 -33.88 27.32 -10.24
N PRO A 749 -33.75 27.24 -11.57
CA PRO A 749 -32.44 27.21 -12.20
C PRO A 749 -31.59 28.39 -11.73
N ASP A 750 -30.32 28.10 -11.45
CA ASP A 750 -29.31 29.02 -10.95
C ASP A 750 -29.46 29.50 -9.49
N ASP A 751 -30.41 28.95 -8.74
CA ASP A 751 -30.49 29.13 -7.28
C ASP A 751 -29.23 28.58 -6.59
N ILE A 752 -28.90 29.14 -5.43
CA ILE A 752 -27.84 28.64 -4.56
C ILE A 752 -28.43 28.00 -3.29
N LEU A 753 -27.83 26.88 -2.86
CA LEU A 753 -28.35 26.08 -1.74
C LEU A 753 -27.31 25.91 -0.64
N ILE A 754 -27.75 25.99 0.62
CA ILE A 754 -27.00 25.52 1.78
C ILE A 754 -27.65 24.25 2.34
N ASP A 755 -26.85 23.23 2.63
CA ASP A 755 -27.30 22.01 3.31
C ASP A 755 -26.59 21.86 4.66
N TYR A 756 -27.38 21.80 5.74
CA TYR A 756 -26.86 21.83 7.12
C TYR A 756 -26.41 20.46 7.65
N ALA A 757 -26.72 19.38 6.94
CA ALA A 757 -26.36 18.01 7.32
C ALA A 757 -26.19 17.18 6.03
N VAL A 758 -25.20 17.58 5.23
CA VAL A 758 -25.07 17.16 3.83
C VAL A 758 -24.70 15.68 3.65
N GLY A 759 -24.18 15.05 4.71
CA GLY A 759 -23.67 13.70 4.72
C GLY A 759 -22.63 13.47 3.63
N MET A 760 -22.66 12.28 3.02
CA MET A 760 -21.85 11.94 1.84
C MET A 760 -22.38 12.59 0.53
N GLY A 761 -23.13 13.69 0.60
CA GLY A 761 -23.76 14.31 -0.58
C GLY A 761 -24.79 13.41 -1.27
N GLY A 762 -25.73 12.83 -0.51
CA GLY A 762 -26.75 11.93 -1.06
C GLY A 762 -27.70 12.59 -2.08
N ASP A 763 -27.75 13.92 -2.11
CA ASP A 763 -28.70 14.70 -2.89
C ASP A 763 -28.12 15.30 -4.19
N PHE A 764 -26.90 14.93 -4.60
CA PHE A 764 -26.28 15.41 -5.85
C PHE A 764 -27.19 15.31 -7.07
N THR A 765 -27.85 14.16 -7.29
CA THR A 765 -28.73 13.97 -8.45
C THR A 765 -29.88 14.97 -8.47
N LYS A 766 -30.38 15.36 -7.30
CA LYS A 766 -31.47 16.32 -7.12
C LYS A 766 -30.99 17.74 -7.36
N TRP A 767 -29.80 18.08 -6.88
CA TRP A 767 -29.17 19.39 -7.14
C TRP A 767 -28.87 19.60 -8.63
N ILE A 768 -28.47 18.53 -9.33
CA ILE A 768 -28.26 18.54 -10.79
C ILE A 768 -29.58 18.74 -11.51
N GLU A 769 -30.62 17.99 -11.13
CA GLU A 769 -31.95 18.07 -11.75
C GLU A 769 -32.62 19.43 -11.51
N ALA A 770 -32.47 19.99 -10.31
CA ALA A 770 -32.91 21.34 -9.96
C ALA A 770 -32.11 22.45 -10.67
N ARG A 771 -30.99 22.11 -11.34
CA ARG A 771 -30.09 23.03 -12.04
C ARG A 771 -29.57 24.15 -11.14
N LEU A 772 -29.19 23.81 -9.91
CA LEU A 772 -28.59 24.75 -8.98
C LEU A 772 -27.27 25.31 -9.54
N LYS A 773 -26.95 26.55 -9.17
CA LYS A 773 -25.67 27.19 -9.49
C LYS A 773 -24.58 26.78 -8.53
N PHE A 774 -24.89 26.76 -7.23
CA PHE A 774 -23.91 26.50 -6.18
C PHE A 774 -24.55 25.80 -4.98
N VAL A 775 -23.80 24.88 -4.36
CA VAL A 775 -24.17 24.19 -3.12
C VAL A 775 -23.08 24.36 -2.06
N PHE A 776 -23.46 24.77 -0.86
CA PHE A 776 -22.58 24.79 0.31
C PHE A 776 -23.04 23.72 1.30
N GLY A 777 -22.27 22.66 1.47
CA GLY A 777 -22.61 21.53 2.33
C GLY A 777 -21.81 21.53 3.62
N ILE A 778 -22.49 21.34 4.74
CA ILE A 778 -21.90 21.23 6.07
C ILE A 778 -22.28 19.87 6.65
N ASP A 779 -21.30 19.17 7.22
CA ASP A 779 -21.56 17.96 8.00
C ASP A 779 -20.65 17.91 9.22
N ILE A 780 -21.15 17.32 10.32
CA ILE A 780 -20.38 17.16 11.54
C ILE A 780 -19.31 16.07 11.39
N SER A 781 -19.60 15.03 10.58
CA SER A 781 -18.66 13.92 10.35
C SER A 781 -17.61 14.29 9.32
N ARG A 782 -16.34 14.06 9.68
CA ARG A 782 -15.23 14.28 8.76
C ARG A 782 -15.26 13.28 7.61
N ASP A 783 -15.55 12.00 7.88
CA ASP A 783 -15.58 10.95 6.84
C ASP A 783 -16.66 11.23 5.78
N ASN A 784 -17.82 11.76 6.17
CA ASN A 784 -18.88 12.17 5.25
C ASN A 784 -18.38 13.16 4.19
N ILE A 785 -17.46 14.06 4.55
CA ILE A 785 -16.91 15.06 3.63
C ILE A 785 -15.65 14.56 2.90
N GLU A 786 -14.67 14.05 3.65
CA GLU A 786 -13.28 13.86 3.19
C GLU A 786 -12.98 12.45 2.67
N ASN A 787 -13.89 11.48 2.84
CA ASN A 787 -13.65 10.11 2.41
C ASN A 787 -13.29 10.02 0.91
N ARG A 788 -12.18 9.36 0.62
CA ARG A 788 -11.53 9.32 -0.71
C ARG A 788 -12.33 8.63 -1.80
N LEU A 789 -13.26 7.76 -1.41
CA LEU A 789 -14.09 6.98 -2.32
C LEU A 789 -15.53 7.51 -2.34
N LYS A 790 -16.09 7.80 -1.17
CA LYS A 790 -17.53 8.04 -1.01
C LYS A 790 -17.88 9.35 -0.34
N GLY A 791 -16.91 10.14 0.13
CA GLY A 791 -17.15 11.43 0.75
C GLY A 791 -17.76 12.43 -0.24
N ALA A 792 -18.37 13.49 0.27
CA ALA A 792 -19.02 14.52 -0.54
C ALA A 792 -18.08 15.09 -1.61
N CYS A 793 -16.82 15.37 -1.26
CA CYS A 793 -15.81 15.85 -2.21
C CYS A 793 -15.51 14.81 -3.32
N ALA A 794 -15.31 13.54 -2.96
CA ALA A 794 -14.99 12.48 -3.92
C ALA A 794 -16.17 12.21 -4.89
N ARG A 795 -17.40 12.19 -4.35
CA ARG A 795 -18.62 12.06 -5.14
C ARG A 795 -18.81 13.24 -6.08
N TYR A 796 -18.59 14.47 -5.62
CA TYR A 796 -18.65 15.66 -6.46
C TYR A 796 -17.73 15.54 -7.68
N LEU A 797 -16.47 15.14 -7.48
CA LEU A 797 -15.50 14.93 -8.58
C LEU A 797 -15.98 13.83 -9.54
N ASN A 798 -16.51 12.72 -9.03
CA ASN A 798 -17.08 11.65 -9.86
C ASN A 798 -18.29 12.10 -10.67
N TYR A 799 -19.18 12.91 -10.08
CA TYR A 799 -20.32 13.48 -10.80
C TYR A 799 -19.87 14.50 -11.85
N LYS A 800 -18.85 15.33 -11.57
CA LYS A 800 -18.22 16.23 -12.55
C LYS A 800 -17.63 15.49 -13.76
N LYS A 801 -17.10 14.27 -13.59
CA LYS A 801 -16.69 13.41 -14.73
C LYS A 801 -17.86 12.98 -15.61
N LYS A 802 -19.04 12.76 -15.00
CA LYS A 802 -20.19 12.12 -15.66
C LYS A 802 -21.15 13.11 -16.30
N TYR A 803 -21.30 14.31 -15.73
CA TYR A 803 -22.30 15.29 -16.14
C TYR A 803 -21.65 16.61 -16.56
N ASN A 804 -21.96 17.08 -17.78
CA ASN A 804 -21.45 18.35 -18.31
C ASN A 804 -22.00 19.57 -17.56
N ARG A 805 -23.24 19.50 -17.08
CA ARG A 805 -23.89 20.55 -16.28
C ARG A 805 -23.99 20.08 -14.84
N MET A 806 -23.15 20.65 -13.98
CA MET A 806 -23.05 20.32 -12.56
C MET A 806 -23.01 21.62 -11.75
N PRO A 807 -23.81 21.74 -10.66
CA PRO A 807 -23.65 22.84 -9.71
C PRO A 807 -22.20 22.88 -9.23
N SER A 808 -21.66 24.08 -8.99
CA SER A 808 -20.44 24.17 -8.18
C SER A 808 -20.76 23.78 -6.75
N ALA A 809 -19.81 23.19 -6.02
CA ALA A 809 -20.04 22.87 -4.62
C ALA A 809 -18.78 23.02 -3.77
N LEU A 810 -18.99 23.43 -2.52
CA LEU A 810 -17.95 23.46 -1.48
C LEU A 810 -18.50 22.74 -0.25
N PHE A 811 -17.67 21.90 0.36
CA PHE A 811 -18.03 21.07 1.51
C PHE A 811 -17.06 21.34 2.65
N ILE A 812 -17.58 21.42 3.86
CA ILE A 812 -16.80 21.70 5.07
C ILE A 812 -17.29 20.86 6.25
N VAL A 813 -16.35 20.54 7.14
CA VAL A 813 -16.66 19.86 8.40
C VAL A 813 -17.04 20.91 9.46
N GLY A 814 -18.22 20.78 10.06
CA GLY A 814 -18.70 21.71 11.08
C GLY A 814 -20.02 21.29 11.73
N ASN A 815 -20.33 21.92 12.86
CA ASN A 815 -21.55 21.68 13.62
C ASN A 815 -22.59 22.79 13.37
N SER A 816 -23.66 22.45 12.65
CA SER A 816 -24.75 23.38 12.32
C SER A 816 -25.58 23.87 13.52
N SER A 817 -25.41 23.29 14.73
CA SER A 817 -26.01 23.84 15.96
C SER A 817 -25.22 24.98 16.58
N VAL A 818 -24.07 25.34 16.01
CA VAL A 818 -23.23 26.49 16.40
C VAL A 818 -23.24 27.51 15.26
N ASN A 819 -22.98 28.80 15.53
CA ASN A 819 -23.12 29.84 14.51
C ASN A 819 -22.16 29.66 13.31
N ILE A 820 -22.71 29.74 12.09
CA ILE A 820 -21.98 29.55 10.84
C ILE A 820 -21.35 30.86 10.34
N ARG A 821 -22.05 32.00 10.48
CA ARG A 821 -21.59 33.30 9.92
C ARG A 821 -20.39 33.88 10.65
N ASP A 822 -20.20 33.56 11.92
CA ASP A 822 -19.02 33.91 12.71
C ASP A 822 -17.92 32.83 12.67
N THR A 823 -18.18 31.72 11.97
CA THR A 823 -17.31 30.56 11.77
C THR A 823 -17.03 29.69 13.01
N ASN A 824 -17.70 29.93 14.15
CA ASN A 824 -17.56 29.11 15.35
C ASN A 824 -18.05 27.66 15.13
N ALA A 825 -18.94 27.44 14.17
CA ALA A 825 -19.38 26.12 13.75
C ALA A 825 -18.30 25.29 13.05
N ILE A 826 -17.22 25.90 12.55
CA ILE A 826 -16.32 25.27 11.59
C ILE A 826 -15.05 24.76 12.26
N PHE A 827 -14.73 23.48 12.05
CA PHE A 827 -13.68 22.80 12.81
C PHE A 827 -12.27 23.10 12.32
N THR A 828 -12.08 23.35 11.02
CA THR A 828 -10.75 23.56 10.42
C THR A 828 -10.52 25.00 10.03
N GLU A 829 -9.28 25.47 10.15
CA GLU A 829 -8.91 26.85 9.79
C GLU A 829 -9.13 27.12 8.29
N LYS A 830 -8.80 26.15 7.44
CA LYS A 830 -9.12 26.21 6.01
C LYS A 830 -10.64 26.27 5.78
N GLY A 831 -11.43 25.50 6.53
CA GLY A 831 -12.88 25.57 6.50
C GLY A 831 -13.39 26.97 6.84
N LYS A 832 -12.86 27.61 7.90
CA LYS A 832 -13.22 28.99 8.27
C LYS A 832 -12.91 29.98 7.15
N GLN A 833 -11.77 29.86 6.50
CA GLN A 833 -11.41 30.69 5.34
C GLN A 833 -12.39 30.50 4.18
N ILE A 834 -12.78 29.26 3.89
CA ILE A 834 -13.76 28.94 2.84
C ILE A 834 -15.13 29.53 3.17
N THR A 835 -15.63 29.32 4.39
CA THR A 835 -16.91 29.86 4.86
C THR A 835 -16.92 31.38 4.79
N ASN A 836 -15.87 32.04 5.28
CA ASN A 836 -15.71 33.49 5.16
C ASN A 836 -15.75 33.94 3.69
N ALA A 837 -15.01 33.27 2.80
CA ALA A 837 -15.00 33.59 1.38
C ALA A 837 -16.40 33.44 0.74
N VAL A 838 -17.16 32.39 1.06
CA VAL A 838 -18.54 32.20 0.56
C VAL A 838 -19.45 33.37 0.93
N PHE A 839 -19.32 33.90 2.15
CA PHE A 839 -20.05 35.07 2.64
C PHE A 839 -19.40 36.43 2.33
N GLY A 840 -18.34 36.47 1.49
CA GLY A 840 -17.70 37.74 1.08
C GLY A 840 -16.81 38.40 2.13
N LYS A 841 -16.31 37.63 3.11
CA LYS A 841 -15.42 38.10 4.18
C LYS A 841 -13.96 37.67 3.95
N GLY A 842 -13.02 38.48 4.42
CA GLY A 842 -11.57 38.19 4.36
C GLY A 842 -10.93 38.51 3.00
N PRO A 843 -9.61 38.31 2.84
CA PRO A 843 -8.90 38.68 1.60
C PRO A 843 -9.25 37.74 0.43
N LYS A 844 -9.49 38.32 -0.75
CA LYS A 844 -9.79 37.58 -2.00
C LYS A 844 -8.51 37.23 -2.76
N GLU A 845 -7.76 36.25 -2.27
CA GLU A 845 -6.46 35.85 -2.83
C GLU A 845 -6.48 34.39 -3.33
N SER A 846 -6.20 34.16 -4.61
CA SER A 846 -6.27 32.82 -5.20
C SER A 846 -5.25 31.84 -4.64
N LYS A 847 -4.08 32.31 -4.18
CA LYS A 847 -3.00 31.45 -3.67
C LYS A 847 -3.32 30.86 -2.30
N THR A 848 -4.10 31.58 -1.49
CA THR A 848 -4.48 31.17 -0.13
C THR A 848 -5.82 30.45 -0.11
N LEU A 849 -6.78 30.88 -0.93
CA LEU A 849 -8.12 30.28 -0.99
C LEU A 849 -8.15 29.00 -1.83
N GLY A 850 -7.37 28.92 -2.91
CA GLY A 850 -7.51 27.92 -3.95
C GLY A 850 -8.49 28.39 -5.05
N LYS A 851 -8.29 27.92 -6.29
CA LYS A 851 -9.01 28.45 -7.47
C LYS A 851 -10.53 28.24 -7.41
N GLY A 852 -10.98 27.10 -6.89
CA GLY A 852 -12.40 26.77 -6.77
C GLY A 852 -13.10 27.70 -5.79
N VAL A 853 -12.48 27.95 -4.64
CA VAL A 853 -13.01 28.88 -3.61
C VAL A 853 -12.96 30.32 -4.12
N TYR A 854 -11.86 30.73 -4.75
CA TYR A 854 -11.70 32.08 -5.32
C TYR A 854 -12.82 32.45 -6.31
N ARG A 855 -13.24 31.50 -7.16
CA ARG A 855 -14.33 31.68 -8.14
C ARG A 855 -15.68 31.98 -7.47
N HIS A 856 -15.88 31.49 -6.25
CA HIS A 856 -17.14 31.57 -5.52
C HIS A 856 -17.09 32.53 -4.32
N TYR A 857 -16.07 33.40 -4.27
CA TYR A 857 -15.99 34.44 -3.26
C TYR A 857 -17.20 35.39 -3.34
N GLY A 858 -17.90 35.59 -2.22
CA GLY A 858 -19.08 36.44 -2.10
C GLY A 858 -20.34 35.86 -2.73
N ILE A 859 -20.36 34.58 -3.13
CA ILE A 859 -21.50 34.01 -3.83
C ILE A 859 -22.80 34.01 -2.99
N ALA A 860 -22.68 33.97 -1.66
CA ALA A 860 -23.81 33.96 -0.73
C ALA A 860 -23.77 35.16 0.25
N GLU A 861 -23.21 36.30 -0.16
CA GLU A 861 -23.15 37.52 0.67
C GLU A 861 -24.55 37.94 1.16
N ASP A 862 -25.53 37.93 0.24
CA ASP A 862 -26.95 38.23 0.51
C ASP A 862 -27.74 37.06 1.13
N GLY A 863 -27.12 35.88 1.24
CA GLY A 863 -27.75 34.64 1.70
C GLY A 863 -28.21 33.70 0.57
N PHE A 864 -28.62 32.50 0.96
CA PHE A 864 -29.01 31.40 0.07
C PHE A 864 -30.48 31.47 -0.35
N ASP A 865 -30.78 31.00 -1.57
CA ASP A 865 -32.15 30.84 -2.09
C ASP A 865 -32.89 29.70 -1.38
N VAL A 866 -32.18 28.59 -1.14
CA VAL A 866 -32.73 27.39 -0.52
C VAL A 866 -31.81 26.95 0.63
N ALA A 867 -32.39 26.65 1.77
CA ALA A 867 -31.72 25.97 2.88
C ALA A 867 -32.37 24.61 3.12
N SER A 868 -31.54 23.58 3.28
CA SER A 868 -31.97 22.18 3.37
C SER A 868 -31.45 21.52 4.65
N ILE A 869 -32.33 20.76 5.32
CA ILE A 869 -31.96 19.80 6.38
C ILE A 869 -32.80 18.52 6.26
N GLN A 870 -32.24 17.47 5.66
CA GLN A 870 -32.97 16.22 5.41
C GLN A 870 -32.63 15.17 6.47
N PHE A 871 -33.64 14.70 7.22
CA PHE A 871 -33.49 13.68 8.26
C PHE A 871 -32.45 14.03 9.34
N ALA A 872 -32.37 15.30 9.73
CA ALA A 872 -31.44 15.77 10.77
C ALA A 872 -32.04 16.85 11.70
N MET A 873 -33.27 17.30 11.44
CA MET A 873 -33.92 18.33 12.28
C MET A 873 -34.13 17.86 13.72
N HIS A 874 -34.34 16.55 13.93
CA HIS A 874 -34.49 15.94 15.26
C HIS A 874 -33.27 16.14 16.15
N TYR A 875 -32.04 16.26 15.60
CA TYR A 875 -30.86 16.50 16.42
C TYR A 875 -30.85 17.92 17.02
N MET A 876 -31.59 18.84 16.41
CA MET A 876 -31.67 20.24 16.86
C MET A 876 -32.64 20.41 18.03
N PHE A 877 -33.49 19.41 18.33
CA PHE A 877 -34.52 19.45 19.37
C PHE A 877 -34.05 18.95 20.76
N GLU A 878 -32.74 18.77 20.94
CA GLU A 878 -32.14 18.36 22.21
C GLU A 878 -32.44 19.34 23.35
N ASN A 879 -32.15 20.63 23.13
CA ASN A 879 -32.34 21.69 24.11
C ASN A 879 -32.51 23.05 23.43
N ILE A 880 -32.89 24.07 24.20
CA ILE A 880 -33.21 25.40 23.67
C ILE A 880 -32.00 26.09 23.04
N THR A 881 -30.80 25.86 23.56
CA THR A 881 -29.56 26.46 23.05
C THR A 881 -29.22 25.90 21.66
N THR A 882 -29.25 24.58 21.50
CA THR A 882 -29.05 23.89 20.21
C THR A 882 -30.07 24.38 19.18
N LEU A 883 -31.36 24.37 19.53
CA LEU A 883 -32.42 24.77 18.62
C LEU A 883 -32.34 26.25 18.23
N SER A 884 -32.17 27.15 19.19
CA SER A 884 -32.14 28.59 18.94
C SER A 884 -30.92 29.02 18.11
N ASN A 885 -29.74 28.43 18.37
CA ASN A 885 -28.55 28.68 17.55
C ASN A 885 -28.71 28.15 16.12
N PHE A 886 -29.31 26.97 15.94
CA PHE A 886 -29.62 26.45 14.62
C PHE A 886 -30.62 27.35 13.88
N LEU A 887 -31.70 27.76 14.51
CA LEU A 887 -32.68 28.66 13.89
C LEU A 887 -32.09 30.05 13.58
N ARG A 888 -31.16 30.53 14.42
CA ARG A 888 -30.35 31.71 14.11
C ARG A 888 -29.52 31.51 12.84
N ASN A 889 -28.88 30.37 12.65
CA ASN A 889 -28.18 30.06 11.39
C ASN A 889 -29.12 30.07 10.19
N VAL A 890 -30.30 29.47 10.31
CA VAL A 890 -31.31 29.47 9.24
C VAL A 890 -31.71 30.91 8.90
N SER A 891 -31.98 31.74 9.89
CA SER A 891 -32.33 33.14 9.66
C SER A 891 -31.18 33.96 9.09
N GLU A 892 -29.95 33.78 9.57
CA GLU A 892 -28.81 34.60 9.14
C GLU A 892 -28.27 34.23 7.75
N THR A 893 -28.48 33.00 7.29
CA THR A 893 -27.92 32.51 6.02
C THR A 893 -28.93 32.47 4.88
N VAL A 894 -30.24 32.46 5.14
CA VAL A 894 -31.28 32.49 4.08
C VAL A 894 -31.66 33.93 3.74
N LYS A 895 -31.77 34.26 2.45
CA LYS A 895 -32.19 35.60 2.02
C LYS A 895 -33.71 35.79 2.09
N VAL A 896 -34.19 37.03 2.11
CA VAL A 896 -35.64 37.31 2.05
C VAL A 896 -36.21 36.77 0.73
N GLY A 897 -37.32 36.04 0.80
CA GLY A 897 -37.91 35.28 -0.29
C GLY A 897 -37.34 33.86 -0.46
N GLY A 898 -36.23 33.54 0.23
CA GLY A 898 -35.64 32.21 0.25
C GLY A 898 -36.49 31.20 1.03
N ARG A 899 -36.21 29.92 0.84
CA ARG A 899 -36.99 28.79 1.37
C ARG A 899 -36.16 27.90 2.27
N PHE A 900 -36.71 27.52 3.41
CA PHE A 900 -36.13 26.53 4.31
C PHE A 900 -36.96 25.24 4.27
N ILE A 901 -36.31 24.13 3.93
CA ILE A 901 -36.95 22.83 3.72
C ILE A 901 -36.29 21.74 4.56
N GLY A 902 -37.06 20.73 4.92
CA GLY A 902 -36.53 19.56 5.59
C GLY A 902 -37.52 18.42 5.73
N THR A 903 -37.01 17.29 6.19
CA THR A 903 -37.78 16.08 6.50
C THR A 903 -37.35 15.51 7.84
N CYS A 904 -38.28 15.05 8.65
CA CYS A 904 -38.00 14.33 9.89
C CYS A 904 -39.25 13.59 10.38
N TYR A 905 -39.08 12.79 11.44
CA TYR A 905 -40.22 12.24 12.17
C TYR A 905 -41.12 13.35 12.71
N ASP A 906 -42.41 13.05 12.73
CA ASP A 906 -43.41 13.82 13.45
C ASP A 906 -43.43 13.37 14.91
N GLY A 907 -42.97 14.26 15.79
CA GLY A 907 -42.83 13.98 17.22
C GLY A 907 -44.15 13.60 17.86
N SER A 908 -45.27 14.22 17.48
CA SER A 908 -46.59 13.90 18.02
C SER A 908 -47.03 12.49 17.63
N ARG A 909 -46.78 12.07 16.38
CA ARG A 909 -47.10 10.71 15.92
C ARG A 909 -46.22 9.65 16.60
N VAL A 910 -44.92 9.90 16.73
CA VAL A 910 -44.02 8.99 17.44
C VAL A 910 -44.36 8.93 18.94
N PHE A 911 -44.64 10.08 19.57
CA PHE A 911 -45.07 10.16 20.97
C PHE A 911 -46.34 9.34 21.22
N ASN A 912 -47.37 9.51 20.39
CA ASN A 912 -48.61 8.75 20.47
C ASN A 912 -48.40 7.26 20.26
N MET A 913 -47.53 6.87 19.31
CA MET A 913 -47.16 5.47 19.08
C MET A 913 -46.45 4.84 20.29
N LEU A 914 -45.66 5.62 21.03
CA LEU A 914 -44.93 5.20 22.25
C LEU A 914 -45.72 5.41 23.56
N SER A 915 -46.98 5.84 23.48
CA SER A 915 -47.81 6.14 24.65
C SER A 915 -48.03 4.94 25.58
N SER A 916 -48.11 3.73 25.01
CA SER A 916 -48.30 2.48 25.76
C SER A 916 -47.00 1.88 26.31
N LYS A 917 -45.85 2.51 26.05
CA LYS A 917 -44.52 2.02 26.43
C LYS A 917 -43.97 2.75 27.64
N SER A 918 -43.33 2.01 28.54
CA SER A 918 -42.53 2.58 29.63
C SER A 918 -41.21 3.15 29.11
N GLN A 919 -40.50 3.95 29.92
CA GLN A 919 -39.13 4.33 29.59
C GLN A 919 -38.26 3.07 29.41
N ASP A 920 -37.35 3.13 28.44
CA ASP A 920 -36.44 2.06 28.00
C ASP A 920 -37.10 0.87 27.30
N GLU A 921 -38.42 0.86 27.14
CA GLU A 921 -39.11 -0.10 26.28
C GLU A 921 -39.05 0.32 24.80
N SER A 922 -39.08 -0.69 23.91
CA SER A 922 -39.01 -0.47 22.47
C SER A 922 -40.21 -1.01 21.70
N ILE A 923 -40.37 -0.48 20.47
CA ILE A 923 -41.19 -1.07 19.42
C ILE A 923 -40.23 -1.57 18.35
N VAL A 924 -40.33 -2.85 18.01
CA VAL A 924 -39.46 -3.52 17.03
C VAL A 924 -40.32 -3.97 15.84
N LEU A 925 -39.87 -3.66 14.63
CA LEU A 925 -40.42 -4.18 13.39
C LEU A 925 -39.40 -5.11 12.73
N GLN A 926 -39.82 -6.33 12.42
CA GLN A 926 -38.99 -7.37 11.81
C GLN A 926 -39.59 -7.82 10.47
N GLU A 927 -38.73 -8.09 9.50
CA GLU A 927 -39.11 -8.67 8.20
C GLU A 927 -38.37 -10.00 8.06
N GLY A 928 -39.11 -11.12 8.14
CA GLY A 928 -38.52 -12.46 8.23
C GLY A 928 -37.65 -12.61 9.49
N THR A 929 -36.39 -13.00 9.32
CA THR A 929 -35.41 -13.12 10.43
C THR A 929 -34.61 -11.84 10.69
N THR A 930 -34.89 -10.75 9.97
CA THR A 930 -34.08 -9.52 10.03
C THR A 930 -34.82 -8.42 10.81
N LYS A 931 -34.17 -7.86 11.83
CA LYS A 931 -34.66 -6.65 12.52
C LYS A 931 -34.56 -5.46 11.55
N MET A 932 -35.71 -4.93 11.13
CA MET A 932 -35.78 -3.87 10.12
C MET A 932 -35.61 -2.49 10.76
N TRP A 933 -36.33 -2.24 11.87
CA TRP A 933 -36.40 -0.96 12.54
C TRP A 933 -36.77 -1.15 14.02
N GLU A 934 -36.23 -0.30 14.88
CA GLU A 934 -36.54 -0.28 16.31
C GLU A 934 -36.54 1.15 16.81
N VAL A 935 -37.48 1.49 17.69
CA VAL A 935 -37.49 2.75 18.43
C VAL A 935 -37.59 2.47 19.91
N VAL A 936 -36.69 3.04 20.71
CA VAL A 936 -36.65 2.92 22.17
C VAL A 936 -37.08 4.26 22.77
N LYS A 937 -38.05 4.23 23.69
CA LYS A 937 -38.49 5.41 24.42
C LYS A 937 -37.49 5.78 25.51
N ARG A 938 -36.99 7.02 25.54
CA ARG A 938 -35.99 7.47 26.54
C ARG A 938 -36.46 8.66 27.40
N TYR A 939 -37.77 8.81 27.51
CA TYR A 939 -38.43 9.79 28.35
C TYR A 939 -39.58 9.13 29.11
N ASP A 940 -39.93 9.69 30.27
CA ASP A 940 -40.99 9.22 31.17
C ASP A 940 -42.24 10.14 31.15
N LYS A 941 -42.12 11.33 30.57
CA LYS A 941 -43.20 12.33 30.49
C LYS A 941 -44.44 11.82 29.74
N SER A 942 -45.63 12.13 30.26
CA SER A 942 -46.94 11.69 29.75
C SER A 942 -47.64 12.68 28.83
N GLU A 943 -47.13 13.91 28.75
CA GLU A 943 -47.66 14.98 27.88
C GLU A 943 -46.58 15.41 26.88
N PHE A 944 -46.99 15.98 25.75
CA PHE A 944 -46.08 16.52 24.72
C PHE A 944 -46.59 17.88 24.22
N PRO A 945 -46.55 18.92 25.08
CA PRO A 945 -47.14 20.22 24.77
C PRO A 945 -46.34 20.93 23.67
N ALA A 946 -47.03 21.70 22.81
CA ALA A 946 -46.37 22.59 21.86
C ALA A 946 -45.81 23.81 22.60
N SER A 947 -44.66 23.67 23.27
CA SER A 947 -43.88 24.71 23.98
C SER A 947 -42.42 24.24 24.12
N GLU A 948 -41.55 25.04 24.74
CA GLU A 948 -40.18 24.61 25.07
C GLU A 948 -40.11 23.31 25.90
N GLU A 949 -41.19 22.97 26.61
CA GLU A 949 -41.28 21.71 27.35
C GLU A 949 -41.22 20.48 26.44
N SER A 950 -41.47 20.61 25.12
CA SER A 950 -41.31 19.53 24.13
C SER A 950 -39.86 19.18 23.78
N LEU A 951 -38.88 19.98 24.22
CA LEU A 951 -37.47 19.72 23.96
C LEU A 951 -36.93 18.58 24.82
N GLY A 952 -35.89 17.89 24.33
CA GLY A 952 -35.22 16.83 25.06
C GLY A 952 -35.96 15.49 25.13
N TYR A 953 -37.07 15.32 24.40
CA TYR A 953 -37.80 14.05 24.31
C TYR A 953 -37.02 13.06 23.46
N ALA A 954 -36.08 12.36 24.10
CA ALA A 954 -35.14 11.52 23.42
C ALA A 954 -35.71 10.15 23.04
N VAL A 955 -35.31 9.64 21.88
CA VAL A 955 -35.59 8.28 21.42
C VAL A 955 -34.32 7.68 20.81
N ASP A 956 -34.08 6.38 20.99
CA ASP A 956 -33.03 5.69 20.23
C ASP A 956 -33.65 4.96 19.04
N ILE A 957 -33.11 5.16 17.85
CA ILE A 957 -33.65 4.62 16.60
C ILE A 957 -32.62 3.70 15.94
N PHE A 958 -33.04 2.47 15.64
CA PHE A 958 -32.32 1.53 14.79
C PHE A 958 -32.92 1.54 13.39
N MET A 959 -32.07 1.48 12.36
CA MET A 959 -32.48 1.18 11.01
C MET A 959 -31.52 0.18 10.38
N GLU A 960 -32.04 -0.91 9.80
CA GLU A 960 -31.23 -1.98 9.19
C GLU A 960 -30.22 -1.43 8.18
N SER A 961 -30.63 -0.49 7.33
CA SER A 961 -29.73 0.09 6.32
C SER A 961 -28.57 0.92 6.87
N ILE A 962 -28.63 1.32 8.15
CA ILE A 962 -27.58 2.07 8.84
C ILE A 962 -26.79 1.15 9.78
N GLY A 963 -27.45 0.16 10.39
CA GLY A 963 -26.81 -0.90 11.19
C GLY A 963 -26.26 -0.43 12.54
N LYS A 964 -26.74 0.71 13.06
CA LYS A 964 -26.41 1.25 14.39
C LYS A 964 -27.65 1.92 14.99
N MET A 965 -27.65 2.06 16.33
CA MET A 965 -28.63 2.85 17.08
C MET A 965 -28.20 4.32 17.14
N PHE A 966 -29.14 5.26 16.91
CA PHE A 966 -28.88 6.69 17.02
C PHE A 966 -29.87 7.36 17.98
N ARG A 967 -29.34 8.26 18.81
CA ARG A 967 -30.13 9.14 19.67
C ARG A 967 -30.72 10.28 18.85
N GLU A 968 -32.05 10.34 18.77
CA GLU A 968 -32.82 11.42 18.15
C GLU A 968 -33.76 12.08 19.18
N TYR A 969 -34.34 13.23 18.84
CA TYR A 969 -35.33 13.93 19.69
C TYR A 969 -36.64 14.19 18.93
N LEU A 970 -37.77 14.08 19.63
CA LEU A 970 -39.08 14.28 19.04
C LEU A 970 -39.29 15.74 18.62
N VAL A 971 -39.72 15.95 17.37
CA VAL A 971 -39.95 17.28 16.79
C VAL A 971 -41.43 17.64 16.91
N ASN A 972 -41.74 18.67 17.71
CA ASN A 972 -43.07 19.25 17.77
C ASN A 972 -43.24 20.32 16.67
N PHE A 973 -44.03 20.02 15.64
CA PHE A 973 -44.21 20.89 14.47
C PHE A 973 -44.97 22.17 14.77
N GLU A 974 -45.90 22.17 15.72
CA GLU A 974 -46.61 23.40 16.14
C GLU A 974 -45.65 24.34 16.87
N TYR A 975 -44.78 23.81 17.73
CA TYR A 975 -43.75 24.60 18.37
C TYR A 975 -42.73 25.14 17.34
N LEU A 976 -42.28 24.29 16.42
CA LEU A 976 -41.38 24.68 15.33
C LEU A 976 -41.96 25.85 14.52
N ASP A 977 -43.23 25.76 14.09
CA ASP A 977 -43.88 26.79 13.29
C ASP A 977 -43.88 28.15 14.02
N ARG A 978 -44.23 28.17 15.31
CA ARG A 978 -44.17 29.42 16.10
C ARG A 978 -42.75 30.00 16.18
N LEU A 979 -41.75 29.15 16.36
CA LEU A 979 -40.36 29.61 16.39
C LEU A 979 -39.91 30.16 15.03
N MET A 980 -40.27 29.49 13.93
CA MET A 980 -39.95 29.96 12.59
C MET A 980 -40.52 31.36 12.33
N HIS A 981 -41.72 31.67 12.83
CA HIS A 981 -42.30 33.02 12.79
C HIS A 981 -41.42 34.06 13.51
N ASN A 982 -40.91 33.75 14.71
CA ASN A 982 -40.00 34.63 15.44
C ASN A 982 -38.69 34.91 14.69
N PHE A 983 -38.23 33.94 13.88
CA PHE A 983 -37.02 34.06 13.07
C PHE A 983 -37.25 34.65 11.66
N GLY A 984 -38.43 35.20 11.38
CA GLY A 984 -38.75 35.92 10.14
C GLY A 984 -39.27 35.03 9.00
N PHE A 985 -39.73 33.82 9.32
CA PHE A 985 -40.27 32.86 8.35
C PHE A 985 -41.77 32.65 8.53
N THR A 986 -42.45 32.27 7.46
CA THR A 986 -43.85 31.85 7.50
C THR A 986 -44.00 30.53 6.77
N LEU A 987 -44.92 29.68 7.21
CA LEU A 987 -45.24 28.43 6.51
C LEU A 987 -45.74 28.72 5.08
N LEU A 988 -45.32 27.89 4.12
CA LEU A 988 -45.79 28.01 2.74
C LEU A 988 -47.31 27.78 2.67
N SER A 989 -48.05 28.73 2.11
CA SER A 989 -49.50 28.63 2.02
C SER A 989 -49.94 27.48 1.11
N VAL A 990 -51.12 26.90 1.37
CA VAL A 990 -51.69 25.79 0.57
C VAL A 990 -51.76 26.15 -0.92
N LYS A 991 -52.10 27.40 -1.25
CA LYS A 991 -52.15 27.86 -2.64
C LYS A 991 -50.76 27.78 -3.30
N GLN A 992 -49.73 28.30 -2.63
CA GLN A 992 -48.36 28.30 -3.14
C GLN A 992 -47.76 26.88 -3.19
N ALA A 993 -48.09 26.02 -2.23
CA ALA A 993 -47.69 24.61 -2.24
C ALA A 993 -48.25 23.89 -3.48
N ASN A 994 -49.55 24.07 -3.75
CA ASN A 994 -50.21 23.46 -4.91
C ASN A 994 -49.61 23.95 -6.24
N GLU A 995 -49.24 25.23 -6.33
CA GLU A 995 -48.58 25.81 -7.51
C GLU A 995 -47.23 25.14 -7.83
N ILE A 996 -46.52 24.62 -6.81
CA ILE A 996 -45.27 23.88 -6.98
C ILE A 996 -45.46 22.35 -6.94
N GLY A 997 -46.70 21.87 -6.97
CA GLY A 997 -47.02 20.44 -7.04
C GLY A 997 -46.91 19.69 -5.71
N LEU A 998 -47.04 20.39 -4.58
CA LEU A 998 -47.09 19.82 -3.23
C LEU A 998 -48.43 20.15 -2.56
N PRO A 999 -49.00 19.26 -1.72
CA PRO A 999 -50.31 19.51 -1.14
C PRO A 999 -50.33 20.64 -0.10
N HIS A 1000 -49.30 20.72 0.75
CA HIS A 1000 -49.25 21.62 1.91
C HIS A 1000 -47.82 22.13 2.19
N GLY A 1001 -47.69 23.18 3.01
CA GLY A 1001 -46.40 23.66 3.49
C GLY A 1001 -45.74 22.71 4.50
N ILE A 1002 -46.54 22.04 5.33
CA ILE A 1002 -46.15 20.85 6.10
C ILE A 1002 -47.08 19.73 5.65
N GLY A 1003 -46.52 18.59 5.23
CA GLY A 1003 -47.31 17.47 4.74
C GLY A 1003 -46.71 16.12 5.12
N THR A 1004 -47.54 15.09 5.09
CA THR A 1004 -47.15 13.75 5.53
C THR A 1004 -46.55 12.94 4.38
N PHE A 1005 -45.66 12.00 4.71
CA PHE A 1005 -45.15 11.05 3.72
C PHE A 1005 -46.24 10.12 3.19
N HIS A 1006 -47.31 9.89 3.97
CA HIS A 1006 -48.49 9.14 3.53
C HIS A 1006 -49.22 9.84 2.37
N GLU A 1007 -49.42 11.16 2.45
CA GLU A 1007 -50.00 11.95 1.37
C GLU A 1007 -49.14 11.91 0.11
N LEU A 1008 -47.82 12.06 0.25
CA LEU A 1008 -46.89 11.98 -0.88
C LEU A 1008 -46.85 10.58 -1.51
N TYR A 1009 -46.97 9.53 -0.70
CA TYR A 1009 -47.06 8.16 -1.21
C TYR A 1009 -48.35 7.94 -1.99
N THR A 1010 -49.49 8.42 -1.48
CA THR A 1010 -50.78 8.35 -2.17
C THR A 1010 -50.73 9.10 -3.51
N LEU A 1011 -50.09 10.28 -3.54
CA LEU A 1011 -49.88 11.04 -4.76
C LEU A 1011 -49.00 10.26 -5.76
N MET A 1012 -47.83 9.76 -5.33
CA MET A 1012 -46.95 8.92 -6.14
C MET A 1012 -47.70 7.72 -6.71
N TYR A 1013 -48.43 7.00 -5.86
CA TYR A 1013 -49.18 5.81 -6.25
C TYR A 1013 -50.20 6.16 -7.34
N SER A 1014 -50.99 7.21 -7.13
CA SER A 1014 -51.98 7.67 -8.11
C SER A 1014 -51.36 8.11 -9.45
N ASP A 1015 -50.21 8.79 -9.41
CA ASP A 1015 -49.48 9.22 -10.61
C ASP A 1015 -48.95 8.01 -11.39
N THR A 1016 -48.41 7.01 -10.67
CA THR A 1016 -47.89 5.77 -11.28
C THR A 1016 -48.96 4.82 -11.78
N GLU A 1017 -50.18 4.88 -11.24
CA GLU A 1017 -51.35 4.16 -11.78
C GLU A 1017 -51.83 4.80 -13.07
N ARG A 1018 -51.88 6.14 -13.11
CA ARG A 1018 -52.26 6.89 -14.32
C ARG A 1018 -51.21 6.80 -15.42
N THR A 1019 -49.94 6.70 -15.06
CA THR A 1019 -48.81 6.62 -16.02
C THR A 1019 -47.81 5.56 -15.56
N PRO A 1020 -47.98 4.29 -15.94
CA PRO A 1020 -47.09 3.22 -15.47
C PRO A 1020 -45.61 3.38 -15.85
N SER A 1021 -45.28 4.14 -16.90
CA SER A 1021 -43.90 4.34 -17.35
C SER A 1021 -43.02 5.11 -16.35
N ILE A 1022 -43.61 6.02 -15.56
CA ILE A 1022 -42.86 6.79 -14.55
C ILE A 1022 -42.49 5.96 -13.31
N ARG A 1023 -42.99 4.72 -13.17
CA ARG A 1023 -42.57 3.81 -12.09
C ARG A 1023 -41.06 3.58 -12.09
N SER A 1024 -40.46 3.52 -13.28
CA SER A 1024 -39.02 3.32 -13.44
C SER A 1024 -38.17 4.44 -12.83
N ASP A 1025 -38.72 5.65 -12.70
CA ASP A 1025 -38.05 6.81 -12.11
C ASP A 1025 -37.95 6.72 -10.57
N TYR A 1026 -38.80 5.89 -9.94
CA TYR A 1026 -38.94 5.76 -8.49
C TYR A 1026 -38.47 4.40 -7.94
N GLY A 1027 -37.78 3.59 -8.76
CA GLY A 1027 -37.22 2.32 -8.33
C GLY A 1027 -38.29 1.36 -7.76
N LEU A 1028 -38.06 0.84 -6.57
CA LEU A 1028 -38.98 -0.06 -5.87
C LEU A 1028 -39.97 0.66 -4.94
N ALA A 1029 -40.06 1.99 -4.99
CA ALA A 1029 -40.92 2.77 -4.09
C ALA A 1029 -42.40 2.31 -4.09
N TYR A 1030 -42.91 1.85 -5.24
CA TYR A 1030 -44.30 1.40 -5.37
C TYR A 1030 -44.60 0.06 -4.69
N THR A 1031 -43.58 -0.71 -4.28
CA THR A 1031 -43.70 -2.02 -3.65
C THR A 1031 -43.36 -2.01 -2.16
N MET A 1032 -43.47 -0.86 -1.49
CA MET A 1032 -43.22 -0.80 -0.04
C MET A 1032 -44.10 -1.78 0.74
N THR A 1033 -43.49 -2.53 1.64
CA THR A 1033 -44.23 -3.44 2.55
C THR A 1033 -45.03 -2.65 3.58
N GLU A 1034 -45.96 -3.31 4.28
CA GLU A 1034 -46.72 -2.67 5.37
C GLU A 1034 -45.81 -2.20 6.52
N HIS A 1035 -44.75 -2.95 6.82
CA HIS A 1035 -43.73 -2.53 7.78
C HIS A 1035 -42.95 -1.30 7.28
N GLU A 1036 -42.51 -1.27 6.01
CA GLU A 1036 -41.87 -0.10 5.42
C GLU A 1036 -42.79 1.13 5.41
N LYS A 1037 -44.07 0.96 5.08
CA LYS A 1037 -45.07 2.04 5.14
C LYS A 1037 -45.24 2.57 6.56
N THR A 1038 -45.32 1.69 7.54
CA THR A 1038 -45.44 2.05 8.96
C THR A 1038 -44.32 3.00 9.37
N VAL A 1039 -43.06 2.65 9.09
CA VAL A 1039 -41.91 3.50 9.44
C VAL A 1039 -41.87 4.78 8.63
N SER A 1040 -42.08 4.69 7.31
CA SER A 1040 -42.01 5.83 6.40
C SER A 1040 -43.06 6.89 6.74
N PHE A 1041 -44.29 6.47 7.04
CA PHE A 1041 -45.41 7.38 7.27
C PHE A 1041 -45.35 8.11 8.60
N LEU A 1042 -44.41 7.80 9.50
CA LEU A 1042 -44.12 8.63 10.67
C LEU A 1042 -43.44 9.97 10.32
N ASN A 1043 -43.01 10.16 9.07
CA ASN A 1043 -42.27 11.35 8.65
C ASN A 1043 -43.17 12.44 8.04
N ASN A 1044 -42.75 13.69 8.24
CA ASN A 1044 -43.27 14.86 7.55
C ASN A 1044 -42.16 15.55 6.75
N TYR A 1045 -42.59 16.31 5.74
CA TYR A 1045 -41.76 17.36 5.14
C TYR A 1045 -42.31 18.73 5.57
N PHE A 1046 -41.46 19.75 5.52
CA PHE A 1046 -41.86 21.14 5.76
C PHE A 1046 -41.20 22.11 4.77
N ILE A 1047 -41.87 23.25 4.54
CA ILE A 1047 -41.40 24.36 3.71
C ILE A 1047 -41.79 25.69 4.36
N TYR A 1048 -40.78 26.43 4.80
CA TYR A 1048 -40.91 27.78 5.31
C TYR A 1048 -40.34 28.78 4.31
N VAL A 1049 -40.94 29.97 4.21
CA VAL A 1049 -40.46 31.07 3.36
C VAL A 1049 -40.03 32.22 4.25
N LYS A 1050 -38.83 32.76 4.01
CA LYS A 1050 -38.36 33.95 4.72
C LYS A 1050 -39.08 35.18 4.19
N THR A 1051 -39.91 35.83 4.99
CA THR A 1051 -40.73 36.97 4.54
C THR A 1051 -40.10 38.31 4.86
N HIS A 1052 -39.30 38.38 5.92
CA HIS A 1052 -38.61 39.59 6.36
C HIS A 1052 -37.33 39.23 7.12
N ALA A 1053 -36.46 40.22 7.31
CA ALA A 1053 -35.28 40.07 8.16
C ALA A 1053 -35.63 40.43 9.60
N VAL A 1054 -35.03 39.72 10.55
CA VAL A 1054 -35.12 39.98 11.99
C VAL A 1054 -33.71 40.06 12.58
N ASP A 1055 -33.57 40.67 13.75
CA ASP A 1055 -32.35 40.54 14.54
C ASP A 1055 -32.30 39.15 15.19
N ALA A 1056 -31.91 38.16 14.40
CA ALA A 1056 -31.89 36.75 14.79
C ALA A 1056 -31.01 36.48 16.02
N LYS A 1057 -29.99 37.33 16.25
CA LYS A 1057 -29.15 37.25 17.45
C LYS A 1057 -29.96 37.65 18.68
N SER A 1058 -30.62 38.81 18.65
CA SER A 1058 -31.46 39.26 19.77
C SER A 1058 -32.60 38.27 20.07
N VAL A 1059 -33.26 37.72 19.04
CA VAL A 1059 -34.32 36.70 19.19
C VAL A 1059 -33.79 35.43 19.86
N SER A 1060 -32.64 34.91 19.40
CA SER A 1060 -32.00 33.73 19.98
C SER A 1060 -31.56 33.97 21.43
N GLU A 1061 -30.96 35.12 21.73
CA GLU A 1061 -30.55 35.48 23.09
C GLU A 1061 -31.74 35.68 24.05
N GLU A 1062 -32.86 36.20 23.57
CA GLU A 1062 -34.10 36.30 24.35
C GLU A 1062 -34.69 34.91 24.67
N MET A 1063 -34.75 34.01 23.68
CA MET A 1063 -35.19 32.63 23.89
C MET A 1063 -34.36 31.89 24.94
N ILE A 1064 -33.02 32.06 24.90
CA ILE A 1064 -32.13 31.44 25.88
C ILE A 1064 -32.30 32.09 27.27
N ARG A 1065 -32.44 33.42 27.34
CA ARG A 1065 -32.58 34.15 28.62
C ARG A 1065 -33.88 33.86 29.36
N ASN A 1066 -34.98 33.65 28.65
CA ASN A 1066 -36.27 33.38 29.27
C ASN A 1066 -36.34 31.99 29.96
N TYR A 1067 -35.34 31.12 29.75
CA TYR A 1067 -35.32 29.75 30.27
C TYR A 1067 -33.94 29.32 30.81
N PRO A 1068 -33.44 29.95 31.89
CA PRO A 1068 -32.11 29.67 32.43
C PRO A 1068 -32.03 28.31 33.16
N GLU A 1069 -33.13 27.69 33.56
CA GLU A 1069 -33.10 26.44 34.36
C GLU A 1069 -32.57 25.21 33.60
N GLN A 1070 -32.47 25.26 32.26
CA GLN A 1070 -31.79 24.23 31.45
C GLN A 1070 -30.33 24.57 31.11
N THR A 1071 -29.78 25.68 31.65
CA THR A 1071 -28.38 26.11 31.39
C THR A 1071 -27.38 25.69 32.48
N ASN A 1072 -27.86 25.10 33.59
CA ASN A 1072 -27.01 24.66 34.69
C ASN A 1072 -26.52 23.20 34.51
N GLU A 1073 -25.67 23.01 33.52
CA GLU A 1073 -24.52 22.11 33.56
C GLU A 1073 -23.75 22.35 32.26
N LEU A 1074 -22.80 23.30 32.28
CA LEU A 1074 -21.60 23.33 31.44
C LEU A 1074 -20.77 24.57 31.80
N PRO A 1075 -19.61 24.45 32.45
CA PRO A 1075 -18.53 25.35 32.08
C PRO A 1075 -18.21 25.06 30.61
N VAL A 1076 -18.05 26.11 29.79
CA VAL A 1076 -17.52 26.03 28.43
C VAL A 1076 -16.08 25.48 28.50
N LYS A 1077 -15.98 24.15 28.59
CA LYS A 1077 -14.90 23.34 28.06
C LYS A 1077 -15.55 22.54 26.95
N VAL A 1078 -15.34 23.00 25.73
CA VAL A 1078 -15.39 22.10 24.58
C VAL A 1078 -14.43 20.98 24.91
N SER A 1079 -14.97 19.79 25.21
CA SER A 1079 -14.22 18.54 25.26
C SER A 1079 -13.71 18.28 23.85
N ILE A 1080 -12.55 18.87 23.56
CA ILE A 1080 -11.66 18.42 22.51
C ILE A 1080 -11.12 17.08 23.03
N THR A 1081 -11.74 15.97 22.65
CA THR A 1081 -11.06 14.67 22.61
C THR A 1081 -10.13 14.68 21.40
N ALA A 1082 -9.14 15.57 21.43
CA ALA A 1082 -7.85 15.28 20.86
C ALA A 1082 -7.11 14.51 21.96
N VAL A 1083 -6.65 13.31 21.62
CA VAL A 1083 -5.68 12.60 22.44
C VAL A 1083 -4.38 13.41 22.38
N GLU A 1084 -4.26 14.41 23.25
CA GLU A 1084 -2.96 14.96 23.65
C GLU A 1084 -2.43 14.08 24.77
N SER A 1085 -1.31 13.41 24.49
CA SER A 1085 -0.52 12.69 25.47
C SER A 1085 -0.03 13.65 26.55
N THR A 1086 -0.36 13.37 27.81
CA THR A 1086 0.14 14.11 28.96
C THR A 1086 1.62 13.82 29.16
N VAL A 1087 2.48 14.74 28.72
CA VAL A 1087 3.85 14.88 29.22
C VAL A 1087 3.85 16.02 30.24
N GLU A 1088 4.21 15.72 31.49
CA GLU A 1088 4.35 16.74 32.53
C GLU A 1088 5.42 17.79 32.16
N PRO A 1089 5.13 19.10 32.26
CA PRO A 1089 6.13 20.12 31.98
C PRO A 1089 7.06 20.34 33.19
N LYS A 1090 8.35 20.08 33.01
CA LYS A 1090 9.41 20.56 33.91
C LYS A 1090 9.41 22.10 33.94
N GLN A 1091 9.36 22.66 35.16
CA GLN A 1091 9.41 24.11 35.39
C GLN A 1091 10.72 24.72 34.89
N VAL A 1092 10.63 25.69 33.96
CA VAL A 1092 11.72 26.60 33.58
C VAL A 1092 11.63 27.86 34.45
N PRO A 1093 12.73 28.40 35.02
CA PRO A 1093 12.68 29.56 35.92
C PRO A 1093 12.27 30.84 35.19
N LYS A 1094 11.41 31.66 35.83
CA LYS A 1094 10.98 32.98 35.35
C LYS A 1094 12.16 33.93 35.16
N SER A 1095 12.23 34.57 34.00
CA SER A 1095 13.20 35.63 33.68
C SER A 1095 12.89 36.91 34.47
N ILE A 1096 13.92 37.44 35.13
CA ILE A 1096 13.86 38.70 35.89
C ILE A 1096 14.04 39.88 34.92
N LYS A 1097 13.12 40.84 34.93
CA LYS A 1097 13.23 42.10 34.17
C LYS A 1097 14.45 42.91 34.62
N LEU A 1098 15.42 43.13 33.73
CA LEU A 1098 16.56 44.03 33.92
C LEU A 1098 16.09 45.49 34.02
N LYS A 1099 16.22 46.09 35.21
CA LYS A 1099 16.10 47.54 35.44
C LYS A 1099 17.42 48.23 35.06
N LYS A 1100 17.70 48.46 33.78
CA LYS A 1100 18.62 49.51 33.31
C LYS A 1100 18.51 49.70 31.79
N LYS A 1101 18.26 50.94 31.36
CA LYS A 1101 18.32 51.34 29.94
C LYS A 1101 19.77 51.20 29.45
N LEU A 1102 20.01 50.33 28.49
CA LEU A 1102 21.27 50.28 27.74
C LEU A 1102 21.14 51.15 26.49
N LYS A 1103 22.10 52.05 26.32
CA LYS A 1103 22.21 53.03 25.24
C LYS A 1103 23.14 52.43 24.18
N LEU A 1104 22.67 52.26 22.95
CA LEU A 1104 23.50 51.83 21.81
C LEU A 1104 24.51 52.94 21.49
N VAL A 1105 25.80 52.61 21.54
CA VAL A 1105 26.88 53.37 20.93
C VAL A 1105 27.31 52.57 19.71
N MET A 1106 27.25 53.18 18.52
CA MET A 1106 27.91 52.64 17.33
C MET A 1106 29.36 53.11 17.35
N GLU A 1107 30.30 52.20 17.16
CA GLU A 1107 31.64 52.56 16.72
C GLU A 1107 32.23 51.48 15.81
N ASN A 1108 32.94 51.99 14.80
CA ASN A 1108 33.50 51.30 13.65
C ASN A 1108 34.74 50.48 14.02
N GLU A 1109 34.94 49.33 13.37
CA GLU A 1109 36.08 48.98 12.50
C GLU A 1109 35.84 47.63 11.82
#